data_AF-A0A6P5XP85-F1
#
_entry.id   AF-A0A6P5XP85-F1
#
_cell.length_a   1.000
_cell.length_b   1.000
_cell.length_c   1.000
_cell.angle_alpha   90.00
_cell.angle_beta   90.00
_cell.angle_gamma   90.00
#
_symmetry.space_group_name_H-M   'P 1'
#
loop_
_entity.id
_entity.type
_entity.pdbx_description
1 polymer ?
#
loop_
_entity_poly.entity_id
_entity_poly.type
_entity_poly.pdbx_seq_one_letter_code
_entity_poly.pdbx_strand_id
1 'polypeptide(L)'
;MDWLSPILDIGTRLCDCSSKHMAYIYNLEENLQKLRTEKDALNRRSHDVRRRVEDAVQQPRMRRSEEVELWLTSAETMENEVNVIIQEGDRELSNKYVGSCCPKNLKSSYKIGKRIIKKIDSVMDLVHKGEPFSSESAVVVRLPRMRLLMPLWPVENTVGVDSTVERIWKLIEDENVRVIRLCGIGGVGKTTLLKKVSNEFHRQSHDFEAVIWAQVPRQEEYIEKVQEVIRKKLDIPDATWNQCSGEDEKGAQISSVLYGIKFVLLLDNVWEQFDLLKLGIHLWNDQNQSKVIFTARSLGLYFDIEAQVTIEVECLPPKEARSLFRRTVGESILSRDPDLSELANTFARRCGGLPLALLTVAGAMACRKNLREWRHTIELLHTNPSEIAGMGAYVFPLLKYSYDNLNEATAQNCFLYCSIFPEDYNIRIDELIDLWIGEGFLDGPNPYDQGEFMVGTLKLAYLLESDETKHCVRMHDVIRHMALWLARDQGKKKNKVLVEKSGRITDQELTKWEEANWISLFGSSSRKVNIDRSPSCHYLSTLLLRDAQLESFPSGFFDSMPALKVLDLSGNGNLVELPSNIGNVTTLQYLNLSLTSIARLPTALRNLRNLRCLLLDYTMNLKWIPKEVISNLLLLQVYSKINGVTEYFGSVEVMPYDEIAFLEVLECLNHINKIGITIFGASSLEKILKSYTLRSCIRKLMFMECISLVSPYFTEDLSNLERLEMFRCSSLKEFRLSEQCKLGNLSKVYIGVCPLLLNLNFLASARSLEMLTILDCELLKEVTSENAFPRLKTISLTRLQNLKSICPSPRCFPFLLEIEVSKCPWLRQLPFDLEGANFLQKIRGETEWWNGLIWDDEAIKDACRLKFVSTPFELLQGKKDQAFTKKTESGEIKGRFEIFNVDLLDIAVTQSETAMDDQLYSEDMDENDTDNQLNLEDVDETDTDNQWNLEDMDETDTDNQLNLEDTNVIKVLGKSNGGIVQLVQHKLTRQFFVLKQIIQINMESTCKQIAEKLKTNQSSQCPYVVYYQAFCNDGAISIILEYMDGGSLADFLKQVKSIPEPYLAAICMQVLKGLIYLHFEAHIIHRNIKPSKLLINHRGEVKITDFVVSTRLTSSSGRANTFVGTYDYMSPERIVGGSYGIKADIWSLGLVLLECATGKFPYSPPDQAEVWSNSYELMECIVEQPPPCAPSDQFSPEFCSFISACCWFFYLLQPAERPKGKEVCP
;
A
#
# COMPACT_ATOMS: atom_id res chain seq x y z
N MET A 1 60.18 -67.35 -81.70
CA MET A 1 58.84 -67.07 -81.15
C MET A 1 59.00 -66.88 -79.64
N ASP A 2 58.33 -65.86 -79.09
CA ASP A 2 57.99 -65.66 -77.67
C ASP A 2 58.95 -65.01 -76.66
N TRP A 3 59.75 -64.00 -77.03
CA TRP A 3 60.46 -63.17 -76.03
C TRP A 3 60.41 -61.64 -76.24
N LEU A 4 59.75 -61.12 -77.28
CA LEU A 4 59.72 -59.67 -77.58
C LEU A 4 58.40 -58.95 -77.26
N SER A 5 57.28 -59.67 -77.06
CA SER A 5 55.98 -59.06 -76.74
C SER A 5 55.86 -58.51 -75.31
N PRO A 6 56.41 -59.15 -74.26
CA PRO A 6 56.29 -58.62 -72.89
C PRO A 6 57.11 -57.34 -72.64
N ILE A 7 58.23 -57.17 -73.36
CA ILE A 7 59.14 -56.02 -73.17
C ILE A 7 58.58 -54.75 -73.84
N LEU A 8 57.88 -54.89 -74.97
CA LEU A 8 57.18 -53.79 -75.64
C LEU A 8 55.93 -53.32 -74.87
N ASP A 9 55.20 -54.22 -74.22
CA ASP A 9 54.03 -53.85 -73.39
C ASP A 9 54.42 -53.19 -72.04
N ILE A 10 55.60 -53.53 -71.51
CA ILE A 10 56.19 -52.82 -70.36
C ILE A 10 56.67 -51.42 -70.78
N GLY A 11 57.23 -51.27 -71.99
CA GLY A 11 57.67 -49.97 -72.53
C GLY A 11 56.52 -48.98 -72.79
N THR A 12 55.39 -49.44 -73.34
CA THR A 12 54.19 -48.61 -73.55
C THR A 12 53.48 -48.25 -72.23
N ARG A 13 53.36 -49.19 -71.28
CA ARG A 13 52.79 -48.91 -69.95
C ARG A 13 53.67 -48.02 -69.08
N LEU A 14 54.99 -48.11 -69.19
CA LEU A 14 55.91 -47.17 -68.54
C LEU A 14 55.79 -45.76 -69.14
N CYS A 15 55.69 -45.63 -70.47
CA CYS A 15 55.44 -44.34 -71.13
C CYS A 15 54.12 -43.68 -70.67
N ASP A 16 53.02 -44.43 -70.57
CA ASP A 16 51.73 -43.93 -70.07
C ASP A 16 51.71 -43.62 -68.56
N CYS A 17 52.53 -44.31 -67.76
CA CYS A 17 52.70 -43.99 -66.34
C CYS A 17 53.57 -42.74 -66.12
N SER A 18 54.59 -42.53 -66.98
CA SER A 18 55.44 -41.34 -66.93
C SER A 18 54.82 -40.08 -67.56
N SER A 19 53.91 -40.19 -68.53
CA SER A 19 53.25 -39.04 -69.19
C SER A 19 52.38 -38.22 -68.23
N LYS A 20 51.60 -38.88 -67.34
CA LYS A 20 50.83 -38.20 -66.28
C LYS A 20 51.70 -37.49 -65.25
N HIS A 21 52.89 -38.04 -64.97
CA HIS A 21 53.81 -37.47 -63.98
C HIS A 21 54.62 -36.31 -64.57
N MET A 22 54.95 -36.37 -65.87
CA MET A 22 55.61 -35.28 -66.60
C MET A 22 54.69 -34.10 -66.88
N ALA A 23 53.36 -34.32 -66.97
CA ALA A 23 52.36 -33.26 -67.17
C ALA A 23 52.34 -32.22 -66.03
N TYR A 24 52.61 -32.63 -64.78
CA TYR A 24 52.73 -31.70 -63.65
C TYR A 24 53.87 -30.69 -63.81
N ILE A 25 54.89 -31.03 -64.59
CA ILE A 25 56.10 -30.22 -64.79
C ILE A 25 56.00 -29.41 -66.08
N TYR A 26 55.62 -30.03 -67.20
CA TYR A 26 55.53 -29.37 -68.50
C TYR A 26 54.36 -28.37 -68.58
N ASN A 27 53.22 -28.68 -67.94
CA ASN A 27 52.06 -27.79 -67.92
C ASN A 27 52.01 -26.92 -66.67
N LEU A 28 53.14 -26.75 -65.96
CA LEU A 28 53.18 -26.01 -64.69
C LEU A 28 52.69 -24.57 -64.86
N GLU A 29 53.09 -23.89 -65.93
CA GLU A 29 52.68 -22.52 -66.25
C GLU A 29 51.19 -22.42 -66.57
N GLU A 30 50.67 -23.34 -67.40
CA GLU A 30 49.25 -23.42 -67.73
C GLU A 30 48.37 -23.74 -66.51
N ASN A 31 48.82 -24.68 -65.67
CA ASN A 31 48.13 -25.03 -64.42
C ASN A 31 48.17 -23.89 -63.41
N LEU A 32 49.29 -23.15 -63.32
CA LEU A 32 49.39 -21.97 -62.46
C LEU A 32 48.42 -20.88 -62.92
N GLN A 33 48.32 -20.66 -64.24
CA GLN A 33 47.37 -19.71 -64.81
C GLN A 33 45.92 -20.14 -64.56
N LYS A 34 45.62 -21.44 -64.68
CA LYS A 34 44.31 -21.99 -64.34
C LYS A 34 43.96 -21.78 -62.87
N LEU A 35 44.91 -22.01 -61.96
CA LEU A 35 44.72 -21.76 -60.52
C LEU A 35 44.45 -20.28 -60.22
N ARG A 36 45.09 -19.34 -60.93
CA ARG A 36 44.78 -17.90 -60.84
C ARG A 36 43.34 -17.61 -61.27
N THR A 37 42.91 -18.15 -62.41
CA THR A 37 41.55 -17.96 -62.93
C THR A 37 40.49 -18.49 -61.96
N GLU A 38 40.70 -19.68 -61.38
CA GLU A 38 39.77 -20.26 -60.39
C GLU A 38 39.76 -19.46 -59.08
N LYS A 39 40.93 -18.93 -58.66
CA LYS A 39 41.01 -18.02 -57.51
C LYS A 39 40.18 -16.76 -57.73
N ASP A 40 40.27 -16.16 -58.92
CA ASP A 40 39.50 -14.97 -59.26
C ASP A 40 37.99 -15.25 -59.36
N ALA A 41 37.60 -16.48 -59.73
CA ALA A 41 36.20 -16.93 -59.66
C ALA A 41 35.70 -17.02 -58.21
N LEU A 42 36.49 -17.62 -57.31
CA LEU A 42 36.18 -17.68 -55.87
C LEU A 42 36.06 -16.29 -55.24
N ASN A 43 37.00 -15.39 -55.53
CA ASN A 43 37.01 -14.03 -54.99
C ASN A 43 35.78 -13.22 -55.44
N ARG A 44 35.39 -13.32 -56.72
CA ARG A 44 34.18 -12.66 -57.24
C ARG A 44 32.93 -13.17 -56.53
N ARG A 45 32.81 -14.48 -56.33
CA ARG A 45 31.66 -15.08 -55.65
C ARG A 45 31.63 -14.71 -54.16
N SER A 46 32.78 -14.68 -53.49
CA SER A 46 32.91 -14.22 -52.09
C SER A 46 32.44 -12.77 -51.92
N HIS A 47 32.84 -11.87 -52.82
CA HIS A 47 32.38 -10.48 -52.81
C HIS A 47 30.88 -10.32 -53.08
N ASP A 48 30.32 -11.08 -54.03
CA ASP A 48 28.89 -11.05 -54.35
C ASP A 48 28.04 -11.49 -53.14
N VAL A 49 28.45 -12.57 -52.47
CA VAL A 49 27.81 -13.06 -51.25
C VAL A 49 27.92 -12.03 -50.12
N ARG A 50 29.09 -11.38 -49.94
CA ARG A 50 29.30 -10.36 -48.90
C ARG A 50 28.38 -9.14 -49.10
N ARG A 51 28.27 -8.63 -50.32
CA ARG A 51 27.39 -7.49 -50.63
C ARG A 51 25.92 -7.83 -50.32
N ARG A 52 25.45 -9.02 -50.69
CA ARG A 52 24.08 -9.46 -50.39
C ARG A 52 23.79 -9.59 -48.89
N VAL A 53 24.77 -10.02 -48.10
CA VAL A 53 24.65 -10.01 -46.62
C VAL A 53 24.45 -8.57 -46.13
N GLU A 54 25.28 -7.64 -46.61
CA GLU A 54 25.24 -6.23 -46.18
C GLU A 54 23.89 -5.57 -46.53
N ASP A 55 23.37 -5.83 -47.74
CA ASP A 55 22.06 -5.32 -48.18
C ASP A 55 20.90 -5.95 -47.38
N ALA A 56 20.95 -7.25 -47.10
CA ALA A 56 19.88 -7.97 -46.40
C ALA A 56 19.84 -7.71 -44.89
N VAL A 57 20.98 -7.42 -44.25
CA VAL A 57 21.07 -7.10 -42.81
C VAL A 57 20.57 -5.68 -42.50
N GLN A 58 20.42 -4.81 -43.50
CA GLN A 58 19.78 -3.49 -43.34
C GLN A 58 18.28 -3.58 -42.99
N GLN A 59 17.64 -4.73 -43.20
CA GLN A 59 16.23 -4.95 -42.82
C GLN A 59 16.10 -5.39 -41.35
N PRO A 60 15.08 -4.90 -40.62
CA PRO A 60 14.88 -5.29 -39.22
C PRO A 60 14.70 -6.81 -39.06
N ARG A 61 15.39 -7.40 -38.07
CA ARG A 61 15.28 -8.84 -37.68
C ARG A 61 15.87 -9.87 -38.67
N MET A 62 16.82 -9.48 -39.52
CA MET A 62 17.59 -10.39 -40.38
C MET A 62 19.02 -10.59 -39.84
N ARG A 63 19.47 -11.85 -39.72
CA ARG A 63 20.87 -12.19 -39.39
C ARG A 63 21.47 -13.05 -40.50
N ARG A 64 22.76 -12.89 -40.79
CA ARG A 64 23.53 -13.77 -41.67
C ARG A 64 23.49 -15.23 -41.19
N SER A 65 23.36 -16.19 -42.11
CA SER A 65 23.36 -17.63 -41.76
C SER A 65 24.76 -18.16 -41.41
N GLU A 66 24.83 -19.15 -40.51
CA GLU A 66 26.09 -19.78 -40.08
C GLU A 66 26.82 -20.49 -41.24
N GLU A 67 26.08 -21.08 -42.18
CA GLU A 67 26.63 -21.72 -43.38
C GLU A 67 27.39 -20.72 -44.26
N VAL A 68 26.87 -19.50 -44.40
CA VAL A 68 27.53 -18.42 -45.16
C VAL A 68 28.75 -17.89 -44.43
N GLU A 69 28.73 -17.86 -43.09
CA GLU A 69 29.87 -17.46 -42.26
C GLU A 69 31.04 -18.43 -42.38
N LEU A 70 30.76 -19.72 -42.25
CA LEU A 70 31.74 -20.80 -42.47
C LEU A 70 32.28 -20.78 -43.90
N TRP A 71 31.42 -20.53 -44.89
CA TRP A 71 31.84 -20.49 -46.29
C TRP A 71 32.75 -19.29 -46.61
N LEU A 72 32.42 -18.06 -46.17
CA LEU A 72 33.31 -16.91 -46.40
C LEU A 72 34.65 -17.06 -45.69
N THR A 73 34.66 -17.61 -44.47
CA THR A 73 35.90 -17.89 -43.72
C THR A 73 36.76 -18.93 -44.46
N SER A 74 36.11 -19.96 -45.01
CA SER A 74 36.78 -20.97 -45.84
C SER A 74 37.32 -20.38 -47.14
N ALA A 75 36.59 -19.47 -47.78
CA ALA A 75 37.01 -18.79 -49.01
C ALA A 75 38.24 -17.90 -48.77
N GLU A 76 38.25 -17.13 -47.67
CA GLU A 76 39.38 -16.29 -47.27
C GLU A 76 40.63 -17.11 -46.93
N THR A 77 40.45 -18.21 -46.18
CA THR A 77 41.54 -19.16 -45.90
C THR A 77 42.09 -19.77 -47.19
N MET A 78 41.20 -20.14 -48.13
CA MET A 78 41.60 -20.72 -49.41
C MET A 78 42.35 -19.73 -50.29
N GLU A 79 41.94 -18.47 -50.32
CA GLU A 79 42.65 -17.42 -51.03
C GLU A 79 44.09 -17.27 -50.51
N ASN A 80 44.26 -17.20 -49.19
CA ASN A 80 45.57 -17.07 -48.56
C ASN A 80 46.49 -18.25 -48.91
N GLU A 81 45.99 -19.48 -48.85
CA GLU A 81 46.76 -20.67 -49.23
C GLU A 81 47.13 -20.71 -50.71
N VAL A 82 46.21 -20.30 -51.60
CA VAL A 82 46.45 -20.25 -53.05
C VAL A 82 47.47 -19.16 -53.38
N ASN A 83 47.44 -18.01 -52.71
CA ASN A 83 48.44 -16.94 -52.89
C ASN A 83 49.86 -17.43 -52.59
N VAL A 84 50.06 -18.21 -51.52
CA VAL A 84 51.35 -18.80 -51.19
C VAL A 84 51.82 -19.77 -52.29
N ILE A 85 50.92 -20.61 -52.80
CA ILE A 85 51.24 -21.57 -53.86
C ILE A 85 51.57 -20.85 -55.19
N ILE A 86 50.85 -19.77 -55.51
CA ILE A 86 51.13 -18.94 -56.69
C ILE A 86 52.52 -18.32 -56.59
N GLN A 87 52.88 -17.73 -55.44
CA GLN A 87 54.22 -17.15 -55.23
C GLN A 87 55.33 -18.19 -55.34
N GLU A 88 55.12 -19.39 -54.79
CA GLU A 88 56.08 -20.50 -54.88
C GLU A 88 56.20 -20.99 -56.33
N GLY A 89 55.09 -21.04 -57.08
CA GLY A 89 55.06 -21.45 -58.49
C GLY A 89 55.72 -20.44 -59.43
N ASP A 90 55.50 -19.14 -59.22
CA ASP A 90 56.16 -18.06 -59.95
C ASP A 90 57.68 -18.09 -59.74
N ARG A 91 58.13 -18.33 -58.50
CA ARG A 91 59.57 -18.49 -58.18
C ARG A 91 60.17 -19.68 -58.93
N GLU A 92 59.46 -20.80 -59.02
CA GLU A 92 59.92 -21.98 -59.77
C GLU A 92 59.97 -21.72 -61.30
N LEU A 93 59.01 -20.95 -61.85
CA LEU A 93 59.02 -20.56 -63.27
C LEU A 93 60.14 -19.56 -63.61
N SER A 94 60.44 -18.62 -62.70
CA SER A 94 61.50 -17.61 -62.85
C SER A 94 62.93 -18.19 -62.82
N ASN A 95 63.10 -19.44 -62.37
CA ASN A 95 64.40 -20.13 -62.27
C ASN A 95 64.87 -20.82 -63.57
N LYS A 96 64.21 -20.58 -64.73
CA LYS A 96 64.61 -21.11 -66.05
C LYS A 96 65.69 -20.25 -66.73
N TYR A 97 66.75 -20.89 -67.27
CA TYR A 97 67.71 -20.22 -68.17
C TYR A 97 67.22 -20.27 -69.62
N VAL A 98 67.50 -19.21 -70.36
CA VAL A 98 67.27 -19.06 -71.80
C VAL A 98 67.93 -20.23 -72.57
N GLY A 99 67.12 -21.07 -73.21
CA GLY A 99 67.57 -22.03 -74.23
C GLY A 99 67.49 -23.54 -73.92
N SER A 100 66.97 -23.99 -72.77
CA SER A 100 66.78 -25.43 -72.48
C SER A 100 65.40 -25.75 -71.89
N CYS A 101 64.70 -26.75 -72.45
CA CYS A 101 63.34 -27.18 -72.08
C CYS A 101 63.23 -27.96 -70.75
N CYS A 102 64.22 -27.91 -69.86
CA CYS A 102 64.20 -28.67 -68.59
C CYS A 102 64.44 -27.76 -67.36
N PRO A 103 63.59 -27.83 -66.31
CA PRO A 103 63.76 -27.06 -65.08
C PRO A 103 64.99 -27.52 -64.28
N LYS A 104 65.63 -26.60 -63.54
CA LYS A 104 66.83 -26.87 -62.71
C LYS A 104 66.64 -27.99 -61.67
N ASN A 105 65.40 -28.22 -61.22
CA ASN A 105 65.11 -29.19 -60.16
C ASN A 105 63.76 -29.87 -60.41
N LEU A 106 63.74 -30.92 -61.24
CA LEU A 106 62.54 -31.68 -61.62
C LEU A 106 61.69 -32.13 -60.41
N LYS A 107 62.31 -32.33 -59.24
CA LYS A 107 61.64 -32.75 -58.01
C LYS A 107 60.85 -31.62 -57.34
N SER A 108 61.31 -30.37 -57.38
CA SER A 108 60.56 -29.21 -56.84
C SER A 108 59.39 -28.87 -57.76
N SER A 109 59.64 -28.77 -59.08
CA SER A 109 58.61 -28.47 -60.08
C SER A 109 57.49 -29.53 -60.11
N TYR A 110 57.82 -30.82 -59.93
CA TYR A 110 56.82 -31.89 -59.78
C TYR A 110 55.98 -31.74 -58.51
N LYS A 111 56.62 -31.45 -57.36
CA LYS A 111 55.94 -31.28 -56.08
C LYS A 111 54.95 -30.12 -56.12
N ILE A 112 55.36 -28.98 -56.66
CA ILE A 112 54.49 -27.81 -56.75
C ILE A 112 53.41 -27.98 -57.81
N GLY A 113 53.72 -28.55 -58.98
CA GLY A 113 52.73 -28.85 -60.01
C GLY A 113 51.63 -29.79 -59.53
N LYS A 114 51.99 -30.82 -58.76
CA LYS A 114 51.02 -31.72 -58.10
C LYS A 114 50.18 -31.00 -57.04
N ARG A 115 50.77 -30.08 -56.29
CA ARG A 115 50.07 -29.26 -55.27
C ARG A 115 49.09 -28.28 -55.92
N ILE A 116 49.47 -27.67 -57.04
CA ILE A 116 48.63 -26.75 -57.84
C ILE A 116 47.38 -27.47 -58.34
N ILE A 117 47.51 -28.63 -59.01
CA ILE A 117 46.34 -29.34 -59.55
C ILE A 117 45.38 -29.76 -58.42
N LYS A 118 45.91 -30.31 -57.32
CA LYS A 118 45.08 -30.65 -56.15
C LYS A 118 44.36 -29.42 -55.59
N LYS A 119 45.00 -28.24 -55.66
CA LYS A 119 44.42 -27.00 -55.16
C LYS A 119 43.36 -26.43 -56.11
N ILE A 120 43.54 -26.56 -57.42
CA ILE A 120 42.52 -26.21 -58.43
C ILE A 120 41.22 -26.96 -58.12
N ASP A 121 41.28 -28.28 -57.90
CA ASP A 121 40.09 -29.08 -57.55
C ASP A 121 39.43 -28.61 -56.26
N SER A 122 40.23 -28.23 -55.25
CA SER A 122 39.73 -27.73 -53.97
C SER A 122 39.07 -26.35 -54.11
N VAL A 123 39.61 -25.47 -54.95
CA VAL A 123 39.04 -24.14 -55.23
C VAL A 123 37.73 -24.28 -56.02
N MET A 124 37.69 -25.13 -57.05
CA MET A 124 36.48 -25.38 -57.84
C MET A 124 35.35 -25.96 -56.97
N ASP A 125 35.65 -26.90 -56.06
CA ASP A 125 34.67 -27.43 -55.11
C ASP A 125 34.11 -26.34 -54.19
N LEU A 126 34.97 -25.44 -53.71
CA LEU A 126 34.54 -24.33 -52.84
C LEU A 126 33.72 -23.28 -53.60
N VAL A 127 34.05 -23.01 -54.87
CA VAL A 127 33.26 -22.16 -55.77
C VAL A 127 31.87 -22.76 -55.98
N HIS A 128 31.77 -24.08 -56.21
CA HIS A 128 30.49 -24.76 -56.40
C HIS A 128 29.64 -24.79 -55.13
N LYS A 129 30.27 -25.00 -53.97
CA LYS A 129 29.62 -24.86 -52.64
C LYS A 129 29.08 -23.47 -52.36
N GLY A 130 29.56 -22.45 -53.07
CA GLY A 130 29.04 -21.08 -52.99
C GLY A 130 27.82 -20.79 -53.87
N GLU A 131 27.43 -21.69 -54.78
CA GLU A 131 26.28 -21.48 -55.70
C GLU A 131 24.92 -21.36 -55.02
N PRO A 132 24.61 -22.12 -53.96
CA PRO A 132 23.33 -22.03 -53.26
C PRO A 132 23.05 -20.63 -52.66
N PHE A 133 24.09 -19.84 -52.38
CA PHE A 133 23.99 -18.47 -51.83
C PHE A 133 23.61 -17.40 -52.86
N SER A 134 23.05 -17.81 -54.00
CA SER A 134 22.60 -16.92 -55.07
C SER A 134 21.22 -16.28 -54.82
N SER A 135 20.48 -16.71 -53.79
CA SER A 135 19.15 -16.18 -53.43
C SER A 135 19.17 -15.52 -52.05
N GLU A 136 18.43 -14.42 -51.87
CA GLU A 136 18.39 -13.63 -50.62
C GLU A 136 18.01 -14.47 -49.39
N SER A 137 17.07 -15.41 -49.55
CA SER A 137 16.61 -16.33 -48.50
C SER A 137 17.65 -17.36 -48.03
N ALA A 138 18.70 -17.60 -48.84
CA ALA A 138 19.78 -18.52 -48.47
C ALA A 138 20.91 -17.83 -47.70
N VAL A 139 20.96 -16.50 -47.72
CA VAL A 139 22.06 -15.72 -47.14
C VAL A 139 21.74 -15.22 -45.71
N VAL A 140 20.46 -15.02 -45.42
CA VAL A 140 19.98 -14.53 -44.12
C VAL A 140 18.89 -15.43 -43.54
N VAL A 141 18.88 -15.53 -42.21
CA VAL A 141 17.83 -16.18 -41.42
C VAL A 141 17.00 -15.11 -40.75
N ARG A 142 15.67 -15.23 -40.87
CA ARG A 142 14.72 -14.38 -40.15
C ARG A 142 14.64 -14.85 -38.70
N LEU A 143 14.87 -13.94 -37.76
CA LEU A 143 14.80 -14.27 -36.33
C LEU A 143 13.38 -14.78 -35.97
N PRO A 144 13.25 -15.84 -35.15
CA PRO A 144 11.96 -16.30 -34.65
C PRO A 144 11.22 -15.19 -33.89
N ARG A 145 9.88 -15.24 -33.88
CA ARG A 145 9.04 -14.39 -33.01
C ARG A 145 9.31 -14.73 -31.53
N MET A 146 10.34 -14.13 -30.92
CA MET A 146 10.50 -14.17 -29.47
C MET A 146 9.49 -13.21 -28.86
N ARG A 147 8.43 -13.76 -28.24
CA ARG A 147 7.58 -12.97 -27.35
C ARG A 147 8.43 -12.59 -26.13
N LEU A 148 8.66 -11.30 -25.95
CA LEU A 148 9.34 -10.76 -24.77
C LEU A 148 8.34 -10.76 -23.61
N LEU A 149 8.17 -11.92 -22.97
CA LEU A 149 7.41 -12.04 -21.73
C LEU A 149 8.34 -11.86 -20.53
N MET A 150 7.83 -11.19 -19.52
CA MET A 150 8.54 -11.02 -18.25
C MET A 150 8.59 -12.32 -17.45
N PRO A 151 9.61 -12.54 -16.60
CA PRO A 151 9.56 -13.64 -15.64
C PRO A 151 8.32 -13.55 -14.74
N LEU A 152 7.75 -14.71 -14.39
CA LEU A 152 6.63 -14.78 -13.44
C LEU A 152 7.05 -14.18 -12.09
N TRP A 153 6.25 -13.24 -11.60
CA TRP A 153 6.44 -12.66 -10.28
C TRP A 153 6.06 -13.67 -9.19
N PRO A 154 6.86 -13.83 -8.13
CA PRO A 154 6.46 -14.55 -6.94
C PRO A 154 5.39 -13.72 -6.22
N VAL A 155 4.13 -14.04 -6.48
CA VAL A 155 2.97 -13.41 -5.83
C VAL A 155 2.36 -14.45 -4.91
N GLU A 156 2.59 -14.34 -3.60
CA GLU A 156 1.96 -15.21 -2.60
C GLU A 156 0.43 -15.06 -2.63
N ASN A 157 -0.28 -16.15 -2.30
CA ASN A 157 -1.74 -16.30 -2.32
C ASN A 157 -2.51 -14.99 -2.06
N THR A 158 -2.89 -14.26 -3.11
CA THR A 158 -3.65 -13.01 -2.98
C THR A 158 -5.10 -13.30 -2.58
N VAL A 159 -5.77 -12.34 -1.93
CA VAL A 159 -7.18 -12.47 -1.51
C VAL A 159 -7.96 -11.31 -2.11
N GLY A 160 -9.12 -11.59 -2.72
CA GLY A 160 -10.07 -10.55 -3.16
C GLY A 160 -9.67 -9.70 -4.37
N VAL A 161 -8.62 -10.10 -5.12
CA VAL A 161 -8.13 -9.32 -6.29
C VAL A 161 -8.47 -9.94 -7.64
N ASP A 162 -9.04 -11.15 -7.67
CA ASP A 162 -9.32 -11.88 -8.92
C ASP A 162 -10.32 -11.15 -9.81
N SER A 163 -11.42 -10.65 -9.25
CA SER A 163 -12.43 -9.87 -9.99
C SER A 163 -11.86 -8.59 -10.61
N THR A 164 -10.95 -7.90 -9.90
CA THR A 164 -10.28 -6.70 -10.42
C THR A 164 -9.30 -7.04 -11.54
N VAL A 165 -8.60 -8.18 -11.45
CA VAL A 165 -7.74 -8.69 -12.53
C VAL A 165 -8.57 -8.99 -13.77
N GLU A 166 -9.72 -9.67 -13.63
CA GLU A 166 -10.64 -9.93 -14.74
C GLU A 166 -11.15 -8.63 -15.38
N ARG A 167 -11.48 -7.62 -14.56
CA ARG A 167 -11.91 -6.31 -15.05
C ARG A 167 -10.80 -5.61 -15.83
N ILE A 168 -9.56 -5.62 -15.33
CA ILE A 168 -8.39 -5.08 -16.05
C ILE A 168 -8.16 -5.84 -17.35
N TRP A 169 -8.31 -7.16 -17.32
CA TRP A 169 -8.10 -7.99 -18.51
C TRP A 169 -9.08 -7.65 -19.64
N LYS A 170 -10.37 -7.44 -19.31
CA LYS A 170 -11.37 -6.96 -20.29
C LYS A 170 -10.98 -5.62 -20.92
N LEU A 171 -10.34 -4.72 -20.17
CA LEU A 171 -9.85 -3.43 -20.69
C LEU A 171 -8.56 -3.58 -21.52
N ILE A 172 -7.74 -4.58 -21.23
CA ILE A 172 -6.59 -4.93 -22.06
C ILE A 172 -7.07 -5.45 -23.42
N GLU A 173 -8.16 -6.22 -23.46
CA GLU A 173 -8.77 -6.73 -24.70
C GLU A 173 -9.52 -5.66 -25.50
N ASP A 174 -10.04 -4.61 -24.87
CA ASP A 174 -10.78 -3.53 -25.54
C ASP A 174 -9.84 -2.68 -26.43
N GLU A 175 -10.05 -2.71 -27.75
CA GLU A 175 -9.20 -1.98 -28.71
C GLU A 175 -9.24 -0.45 -28.55
N ASN A 176 -10.27 0.11 -27.91
CA ASN A 176 -10.42 1.56 -27.71
C ASN A 176 -9.61 2.08 -26.51
N VAL A 177 -9.23 1.19 -25.59
CA VAL A 177 -8.48 1.56 -24.38
C VAL A 177 -6.99 1.45 -24.68
N ARG A 178 -6.21 2.49 -24.38
CA ARG A 178 -4.75 2.55 -24.56
C ARG A 178 -4.03 2.72 -23.23
N VAL A 179 -4.61 3.50 -22.32
CA VAL A 179 -3.99 3.86 -21.05
C VAL A 179 -4.91 3.54 -19.89
N ILE A 180 -4.43 2.71 -18.96
CA ILE A 180 -5.14 2.28 -17.75
C ILE A 180 -4.38 2.73 -16.52
N ARG A 181 -5.02 3.51 -15.65
CA ARG A 181 -4.47 3.95 -14.36
C ARG A 181 -5.04 3.12 -13.22
N LEU A 182 -4.17 2.59 -12.36
CA LEU A 182 -4.52 1.93 -11.10
C LEU A 182 -4.19 2.88 -9.94
N CYS A 183 -5.21 3.40 -9.25
CA CYS A 183 -5.03 4.39 -8.18
C CYS A 183 -5.66 3.95 -6.86
N GLY A 184 -5.29 4.59 -5.75
CA GLY A 184 -5.79 4.25 -4.42
C GLY A 184 -4.80 4.61 -3.32
N ILE A 185 -5.20 4.39 -2.07
CA ILE A 185 -4.39 4.64 -0.87
C ILE A 185 -3.05 3.87 -0.87
N GLY A 186 -2.02 4.42 -0.23
CA GLY A 186 -0.73 3.76 -0.05
C GLY A 186 -0.89 2.40 0.66
N GLY A 187 -0.18 1.35 0.23
CA GLY A 187 -0.27 0.03 0.89
C GLY A 187 -1.51 -0.81 0.56
N VAL A 188 -2.42 -0.33 -0.31
CA VAL A 188 -3.64 -1.07 -0.71
C VAL A 188 -3.38 -2.31 -1.60
N GLY A 189 -2.18 -2.43 -2.17
CA GLY A 189 -1.81 -3.57 -3.01
C GLY A 189 -1.80 -3.31 -4.53
N LYS A 190 -1.77 -2.05 -4.97
CA LYS A 190 -1.64 -1.68 -6.41
C LYS A 190 -0.49 -2.39 -7.13
N THR A 191 0.72 -2.37 -6.56
CA THR A 191 1.88 -3.08 -7.11
C THR A 191 1.64 -4.59 -7.18
N THR A 192 1.00 -5.18 -6.17
CA THR A 192 0.64 -6.60 -6.15
C THR A 192 -0.37 -6.94 -7.24
N LEU A 193 -1.36 -6.08 -7.45
CA LEU A 193 -2.35 -6.19 -8.52
C LEU A 193 -1.66 -6.11 -9.90
N LEU A 194 -0.78 -5.12 -10.11
CA LEU A 194 -0.03 -4.97 -11.36
C LEU A 194 0.87 -6.20 -11.63
N LYS A 195 1.52 -6.76 -10.61
CA LYS A 195 2.29 -8.02 -10.72
C LYS A 195 1.40 -9.21 -11.08
N LYS A 196 0.19 -9.30 -10.53
CA LYS A 196 -0.76 -10.37 -10.85
C LYS A 196 -1.26 -10.26 -12.29
N VAL A 197 -1.58 -9.05 -12.76
CA VAL A 197 -1.90 -8.77 -14.17
C VAL A 197 -0.72 -9.14 -15.08
N SER A 198 0.51 -8.80 -14.70
CA SER A 198 1.72 -9.20 -15.43
C SER A 198 1.84 -10.73 -15.58
N ASN A 199 1.49 -11.49 -14.53
CA ASN A 199 1.49 -12.95 -14.57
C ASN A 199 0.39 -13.53 -15.48
N GLU A 200 -0.76 -12.86 -15.64
CA GLU A 200 -1.85 -13.34 -16.51
C GLU A 200 -1.46 -13.42 -17.99
N PHE A 201 -0.51 -12.59 -18.45
CA PHE A 201 0.05 -12.70 -19.80
C PHE A 201 0.74 -14.06 -20.08
N HIS A 202 1.04 -14.87 -19.05
CA HIS A 202 1.53 -16.24 -19.25
C HIS A 202 0.42 -17.28 -19.37
N ARG A 203 -0.78 -16.95 -18.86
CA ARG A 203 -1.90 -17.90 -18.74
C ARG A 203 -2.89 -17.73 -19.88
N GLN A 204 -3.13 -16.49 -20.27
CA GLN A 204 -4.16 -16.13 -21.23
C GLN A 204 -3.59 -15.91 -22.63
N SER A 205 -4.41 -16.18 -23.65
CA SER A 205 -4.01 -15.98 -25.04
C SER A 205 -4.08 -14.50 -25.40
N HIS A 206 -2.99 -13.95 -25.93
CA HIS A 206 -2.91 -12.56 -26.39
C HIS A 206 -1.98 -12.44 -27.60
N ASP A 207 -2.03 -11.29 -28.29
CA ASP A 207 -1.27 -10.99 -29.50
C ASP A 207 -0.10 -10.00 -29.28
N PHE A 208 0.07 -9.46 -28.06
CA PHE A 208 1.23 -8.62 -27.71
C PHE A 208 2.57 -9.35 -27.89
N GLU A 209 3.52 -8.68 -28.54
CA GLU A 209 4.88 -9.15 -28.80
C GLU A 209 5.83 -8.87 -27.64
N ALA A 210 5.58 -7.81 -26.85
CA ALA A 210 6.40 -7.42 -25.71
C ALA A 210 5.57 -6.99 -24.50
N VAL A 211 5.94 -7.47 -23.31
CA VAL A 211 5.42 -7.00 -22.02
C VAL A 211 6.60 -6.49 -21.20
N ILE A 212 6.59 -5.20 -20.89
CA ILE A 212 7.72 -4.49 -20.27
C ILE A 212 7.26 -3.94 -18.92
N TRP A 213 8.04 -4.18 -17.86
CA TRP A 213 7.84 -3.55 -16.57
C TRP A 213 8.95 -2.58 -16.28
N ALA A 214 8.59 -1.38 -15.84
CA ALA A 214 9.52 -0.43 -15.29
C ALA A 214 8.99 0.12 -13.96
N GLN A 215 9.87 0.20 -12.97
CA GLN A 215 9.59 0.91 -11.74
C GLN A 215 10.05 2.35 -11.92
N VAL A 216 9.15 3.31 -11.66
CA VAL A 216 9.44 4.73 -11.84
C VAL A 216 10.12 5.28 -10.58
N PRO A 217 11.37 5.75 -10.67
CA PRO A 217 12.05 6.39 -9.56
C PRO A 217 11.53 7.82 -9.34
N ARG A 218 11.79 8.38 -8.16
CA ARG A 218 11.29 9.71 -7.73
C ARG A 218 12.20 10.89 -8.09
N GLN A 219 13.31 10.65 -8.78
CA GLN A 219 14.32 11.69 -9.03
C GLN A 219 14.03 12.42 -10.35
N GLU A 220 14.55 13.64 -10.48
CA GLU A 220 14.44 14.48 -11.69
C GLU A 220 14.91 13.73 -12.97
N GLU A 221 15.85 12.78 -12.84
CA GLU A 221 16.36 11.93 -13.92
C GLU A 221 15.57 10.62 -14.12
N TYR A 222 14.25 10.62 -13.90
CA TYR A 222 13.47 9.39 -14.06
C TYR A 222 13.45 8.89 -15.52
N ILE A 223 13.53 9.80 -16.49
CA ILE A 223 13.47 9.49 -17.93
C ILE A 223 14.63 8.58 -18.30
N GLU A 224 15.87 8.98 -18.04
CA GLU A 224 17.05 8.17 -18.36
C GLU A 224 17.01 6.78 -17.71
N LYS A 225 16.58 6.70 -16.43
CA LYS A 225 16.49 5.42 -15.72
C LYS A 225 15.43 4.49 -16.31
N VAL A 226 14.27 5.01 -16.67
CA VAL A 226 13.19 4.22 -17.28
C VAL A 226 13.58 3.83 -18.71
N GLN A 227 14.17 4.75 -19.48
CA GLN A 227 14.72 4.47 -20.81
C GLN A 227 15.75 3.34 -20.76
N GLU A 228 16.67 3.36 -19.78
CA GLU A 228 17.68 2.31 -19.62
C GLU A 228 17.05 0.94 -19.28
N VAL A 229 15.97 0.91 -18.49
CA VAL A 229 15.22 -0.32 -18.22
C VAL A 229 14.54 -0.83 -19.50
N ILE A 230 13.89 0.04 -20.26
CA ILE A 230 13.24 -0.30 -21.53
C ILE A 230 14.28 -0.80 -22.53
N ARG A 231 15.41 -0.09 -22.66
CA ARG A 231 16.55 -0.44 -23.50
C ARG A 231 17.04 -1.87 -23.23
N LYS A 232 17.33 -2.21 -21.97
CA LYS A 232 17.77 -3.55 -21.57
C LYS A 232 16.73 -4.63 -21.87
N LYS A 233 15.44 -4.30 -21.80
CA LYS A 233 14.35 -5.23 -22.10
C LYS A 233 14.12 -5.44 -23.60
N LEU A 234 14.41 -4.42 -24.40
CA LEU A 234 14.36 -4.45 -25.86
C LEU A 234 15.67 -4.91 -26.51
N ASP A 235 16.71 -5.18 -25.71
CA ASP A 235 18.04 -5.61 -26.15
C ASP A 235 18.70 -4.63 -27.15
N ILE A 236 18.53 -3.32 -26.91
CA ILE A 236 19.15 -2.28 -27.75
C ILE A 236 20.67 -2.24 -27.44
N PRO A 237 21.56 -2.42 -28.44
CA PRO A 237 22.99 -2.53 -28.22
C PRO A 237 23.63 -1.28 -27.60
N ASP A 238 24.62 -1.50 -26.72
CA ASP A 238 25.38 -0.41 -26.07
C ASP A 238 26.08 0.49 -27.09
N ALA A 239 26.54 -0.06 -28.22
CA ALA A 239 27.19 0.71 -29.28
C ALA A 239 26.27 1.78 -29.90
N THR A 240 24.98 1.49 -30.03
CA THR A 240 23.97 2.42 -30.53
C THR A 240 23.54 3.39 -29.43
N TRP A 241 23.34 2.87 -28.21
CA TRP A 241 22.86 3.67 -27.09
C TRP A 241 23.87 4.74 -26.62
N ASN A 242 25.16 4.39 -26.60
CA ASN A 242 26.22 5.30 -26.17
C ASN A 242 26.56 6.39 -27.20
N GLN A 243 26.03 6.29 -28.43
CA GLN A 243 26.17 7.33 -29.45
C GLN A 243 25.10 8.42 -29.32
N CYS A 244 24.02 8.17 -28.59
CA CYS A 244 22.97 9.16 -28.36
C CYS A 244 23.47 10.28 -27.44
N SER A 245 23.24 11.52 -27.87
CA SER A 245 23.70 12.75 -27.22
C SER A 245 22.79 13.24 -26.08
N GLY A 246 21.60 12.65 -25.91
CA GLY A 246 20.64 13.02 -24.87
C GLY A 246 19.40 12.12 -24.81
N GLU A 247 18.48 12.44 -23.90
CA GLU A 247 17.25 11.67 -23.62
C GLU A 247 16.33 11.57 -24.84
N ASP A 248 16.21 12.62 -25.66
CA ASP A 248 15.34 12.62 -26.84
C ASP A 248 15.83 11.64 -27.92
N GLU A 249 17.14 11.56 -28.17
CA GLU A 249 17.70 10.59 -29.12
C GLU A 249 17.58 9.16 -28.60
N LYS A 250 17.78 8.94 -27.30
CA LYS A 250 17.53 7.65 -26.64
C LYS A 250 16.06 7.24 -26.77
N GLY A 251 15.12 8.19 -26.60
CA GLY A 251 13.70 7.99 -26.83
C GLY A 251 13.38 7.64 -28.29
N ALA A 252 14.01 8.32 -29.25
CA ALA A 252 13.85 8.00 -30.67
C ALA A 252 14.33 6.58 -31.02
N GLN A 253 15.41 6.11 -30.39
CA GLN A 253 15.86 4.72 -30.56
C GLN A 253 14.83 3.72 -30.03
N ILE A 254 14.28 3.95 -28.83
CA ILE A 254 13.20 3.12 -28.27
C ILE A 254 11.99 3.11 -29.21
N SER A 255 11.56 4.30 -29.66
CA SER A 255 10.45 4.47 -30.58
C SER A 255 10.65 3.67 -31.87
N SER A 256 11.86 3.70 -32.45
CA SER A 256 12.17 2.96 -33.67
C SER A 256 12.02 1.45 -33.53
N VAL A 257 12.33 0.89 -32.35
CA VAL A 257 12.21 -0.55 -32.06
C VAL A 257 10.77 -0.94 -31.75
N LEU A 258 10.04 -0.07 -31.06
CA LEU A 258 8.61 -0.27 -30.75
C LEU A 258 7.70 -0.01 -31.97
N TYR A 259 8.22 0.64 -33.01
CA TYR A 259 7.49 0.92 -34.24
C TYR A 259 7.08 -0.38 -34.94
N GLY A 260 5.76 -0.61 -35.06
CA GLY A 260 5.20 -1.77 -35.73
C GLY A 260 5.07 -3.04 -34.88
N ILE A 261 5.30 -2.97 -33.56
CA ILE A 261 4.99 -4.08 -32.63
C ILE A 261 3.91 -3.69 -31.62
N LYS A 262 3.06 -4.66 -31.26
CA LYS A 262 2.11 -4.52 -30.15
C LYS A 262 2.80 -4.80 -28.82
N PHE A 263 2.79 -3.84 -27.90
CA PHE A 263 3.44 -3.99 -26.60
C PHE A 263 2.53 -3.57 -25.44
N VAL A 264 2.85 -4.05 -24.25
CA VAL A 264 2.27 -3.61 -22.98
C VAL A 264 3.38 -3.06 -22.10
N LEU A 265 3.24 -1.83 -21.63
CA LEU A 265 4.16 -1.19 -20.69
C LEU A 265 3.48 -1.06 -19.32
N LEU A 266 4.04 -1.74 -18.33
CA LEU A 266 3.60 -1.77 -16.94
C LEU A 266 4.50 -0.84 -16.12
N LEU A 267 3.98 0.30 -15.68
CA LEU A 267 4.72 1.30 -14.91
C LEU A 267 4.30 1.28 -13.46
N ASP A 268 5.20 0.92 -12.57
CA ASP A 268 4.89 0.92 -11.14
C ASP A 268 5.37 2.20 -10.47
N ASN A 269 4.50 2.79 -9.65
CA ASN A 269 4.76 3.90 -8.75
C ASN A 269 5.01 5.23 -9.49
N VAL A 270 4.07 5.62 -10.37
CA VAL A 270 4.08 6.90 -11.10
C VAL A 270 3.53 8.01 -10.18
N TRP A 271 4.23 9.14 -10.10
CA TRP A 271 3.98 10.20 -9.10
C TRP A 271 3.77 11.61 -9.62
N GLU A 272 4.44 12.02 -10.70
CA GLU A 272 4.44 13.40 -11.20
C GLU A 272 4.17 13.43 -12.71
N GLN A 273 4.36 14.58 -13.36
CA GLN A 273 4.29 14.74 -14.82
C GLN A 273 5.21 13.70 -15.49
N PHE A 274 4.60 12.61 -15.96
CA PHE A 274 5.28 11.51 -16.62
C PHE A 274 5.09 11.70 -18.12
N ASP A 275 6.18 11.84 -18.87
CA ASP A 275 6.13 12.12 -20.30
C ASP A 275 6.46 10.84 -21.10
N LEU A 276 5.42 10.21 -21.66
CA LEU A 276 5.57 9.03 -22.51
C LEU A 276 6.34 9.34 -23.80
N LEU A 277 6.21 10.56 -24.34
CA LEU A 277 6.84 10.92 -25.61
C LEU A 277 8.34 11.02 -25.45
N LYS A 278 8.83 11.64 -24.36
CA LYS A 278 10.27 11.65 -24.04
C LYS A 278 10.84 10.26 -23.80
N LEU A 279 10.04 9.31 -23.32
CA LEU A 279 10.46 7.91 -23.21
C LEU A 279 10.52 7.17 -24.56
N GLY A 280 10.02 7.75 -25.65
CA GLY A 280 9.90 7.11 -26.95
C GLY A 280 8.63 6.28 -27.13
N ILE A 281 7.61 6.50 -26.29
CA ILE A 281 6.36 5.74 -26.30
C ILE A 281 5.26 6.54 -27.02
N HIS A 282 4.90 6.11 -28.23
CA HIS A 282 3.81 6.70 -29.02
C HIS A 282 2.59 5.78 -29.05
N LEU A 283 1.46 6.25 -28.51
CA LEU A 283 0.20 5.50 -28.41
C LEU A 283 -0.88 5.90 -29.44
N TRP A 284 -0.66 7.00 -30.17
CA TRP A 284 -1.69 7.64 -31.02
C TRP A 284 -1.61 7.26 -32.51
N ASN A 285 -0.86 6.21 -32.86
CA ASN A 285 -0.90 5.66 -34.22
C ASN A 285 -2.02 4.62 -34.31
N ASP A 286 -2.97 4.81 -35.24
CA ASP A 286 -4.14 3.94 -35.45
C ASP A 286 -3.78 2.46 -35.76
N GLN A 287 -2.52 2.19 -36.10
CA GLN A 287 -2.02 0.84 -36.37
C GLN A 287 -1.52 0.07 -35.13
N ASN A 288 -1.27 0.75 -33.99
CA ASN A 288 -0.68 0.13 -32.80
C ASN A 288 -1.70 0.01 -31.66
N GLN A 289 -2.13 -1.22 -31.37
CA GLN A 289 -3.03 -1.55 -30.24
C GLN A 289 -2.31 -1.67 -28.88
N SER A 290 -1.17 -0.98 -28.73
CA SER A 290 -0.32 -1.06 -27.55
C SER A 290 -0.98 -0.45 -26.31
N LYS A 291 -0.60 -0.93 -25.12
CA LYS A 291 -1.22 -0.57 -23.85
C LYS A 291 -0.18 -0.03 -22.86
N VAL A 292 -0.56 0.98 -22.09
CA VAL A 292 0.18 1.43 -20.90
C VAL A 292 -0.69 1.25 -19.68
N ILE A 293 -0.20 0.52 -18.68
CA ILE A 293 -0.87 0.32 -17.40
C ILE A 293 0.06 0.85 -16.32
N PHE A 294 -0.43 1.75 -15.46
CA PHE A 294 0.42 2.31 -14.43
C PHE A 294 -0.25 2.44 -13.08
N THR A 295 0.54 2.31 -12.01
CA THR A 295 0.06 2.56 -10.64
C THR A 295 0.37 3.99 -10.22
N ALA A 296 -0.60 4.65 -9.58
CA ALA A 296 -0.47 6.01 -9.05
C ALA A 296 -1.08 6.12 -7.66
N ARG A 297 -0.70 7.13 -6.88
CA ARG A 297 -1.26 7.39 -5.53
C ARG A 297 -2.07 8.69 -5.42
N SER A 298 -2.25 9.41 -6.52
CA SER A 298 -3.06 10.62 -6.59
C SER A 298 -3.87 10.64 -7.89
N LEU A 299 -5.10 11.14 -7.81
CA LEU A 299 -5.96 11.42 -8.96
C LEU A 299 -5.65 12.80 -9.58
N GLY A 300 -5.14 13.75 -8.78
CA GLY A 300 -5.07 15.18 -9.07
C GLY A 300 -3.80 15.67 -9.75
N LEU A 301 -3.05 14.78 -10.38
CA LEU A 301 -1.83 15.16 -11.09
C LEU A 301 -2.19 15.69 -12.48
N TYR A 302 -1.65 16.86 -12.84
CA TYR A 302 -1.58 17.35 -14.21
C TYR A 302 -0.69 16.39 -15.01
N PHE A 303 -1.28 15.37 -15.63
CA PHE A 303 -0.57 14.42 -16.49
C PHE A 303 -0.66 14.87 -17.95
N ASP A 304 0.45 14.80 -18.69
CA ASP A 304 0.41 14.73 -20.17
C ASP A 304 -0.09 13.35 -20.66
N ILE A 305 -0.22 12.38 -19.75
CA ILE A 305 -0.79 11.06 -19.98
C ILE A 305 -2.21 11.07 -19.42
N GLU A 306 -3.16 11.55 -20.21
CA GLU A 306 -4.58 11.39 -19.88
C GLU A 306 -4.95 9.90 -19.92
N ALA A 307 -5.04 9.29 -18.73
CA ALA A 307 -5.52 7.93 -18.60
C ALA A 307 -6.98 7.87 -19.06
N GLN A 308 -7.26 7.09 -20.10
CA GLN A 308 -8.61 6.92 -20.63
C GLN A 308 -9.53 6.21 -19.64
N VAL A 309 -8.97 5.24 -18.89
CA VAL A 309 -9.69 4.51 -17.84
C VAL A 309 -8.89 4.55 -16.54
N THR A 310 -9.57 4.90 -15.46
CA THR A 310 -9.02 4.86 -14.10
C THR A 310 -9.76 3.81 -13.29
N ILE A 311 -8.99 2.92 -12.64
CA ILE A 311 -9.48 1.89 -11.73
C ILE A 311 -8.98 2.22 -10.34
N GLU A 312 -9.93 2.52 -9.46
CA GLU A 312 -9.66 2.63 -8.04
C GLU A 312 -9.48 1.23 -7.43
N VAL A 313 -8.37 1.06 -6.71
CA VAL A 313 -8.03 -0.14 -5.96
C VAL A 313 -8.41 0.11 -4.51
N GLU A 314 -9.53 -0.49 -4.12
CA GLU A 314 -10.15 -0.33 -2.81
C GLU A 314 -9.48 -1.21 -1.75
N CYS A 315 -9.68 -0.86 -0.48
CA CYS A 315 -9.31 -1.72 0.65
C CYS A 315 -10.09 -3.05 0.62
N LEU A 316 -9.53 -4.09 1.25
CA LEU A 316 -10.18 -5.40 1.25
C LEU A 316 -11.52 -5.34 1.98
N PRO A 317 -12.58 -5.98 1.44
CA PRO A 317 -13.84 -6.06 2.15
C PRO A 317 -13.67 -6.84 3.46
N PRO A 318 -14.58 -6.67 4.43
CA PRO A 318 -14.41 -7.23 5.78
C PRO A 318 -14.16 -8.74 5.82
N LYS A 319 -14.72 -9.51 4.88
CA LYS A 319 -14.54 -10.97 4.83
C LYS A 319 -13.12 -11.34 4.39
N GLU A 320 -12.63 -10.70 3.34
CA GLU A 320 -11.31 -10.88 2.75
C GLU A 320 -10.21 -10.36 3.68
N ALA A 321 -10.43 -9.21 4.34
CA ALA A 321 -9.54 -8.66 5.34
C ALA A 321 -9.33 -9.60 6.54
N ARG A 322 -10.43 -10.19 7.06
CA ARG A 322 -10.37 -11.21 8.12
C ARG A 322 -9.61 -12.45 7.64
N SER A 323 -9.90 -12.93 6.43
CA SER A 323 -9.21 -14.08 5.85
C SER A 323 -7.69 -13.85 5.75
N LEU A 324 -7.27 -12.68 5.26
CA LEU A 324 -5.86 -12.31 5.15
C LEU A 324 -5.17 -12.24 6.52
N PHE A 325 -5.81 -11.60 7.51
CA PHE A 325 -5.26 -11.50 8.86
C PHE A 325 -5.08 -12.88 9.51
N ARG A 326 -6.14 -13.70 9.48
CA ARG A 326 -6.13 -15.05 10.09
C ARG A 326 -5.08 -15.94 9.47
N ARG A 327 -4.95 -15.92 8.14
CA ARG A 327 -3.95 -16.72 7.43
C ARG A 327 -2.52 -16.29 7.78
N THR A 328 -2.30 -15.00 8.04
CA THR A 328 -0.98 -14.45 8.39
C THR A 328 -0.59 -14.79 9.83
N VAL A 329 -1.53 -14.74 10.78
CA VAL A 329 -1.30 -15.22 12.16
C VAL A 329 -1.12 -16.74 12.19
N GLY A 330 -1.94 -17.46 11.42
CA GLY A 330 -1.96 -18.92 11.34
C GLY A 330 -3.07 -19.54 12.20
N GLU A 331 -3.87 -20.42 11.59
CA GLU A 331 -5.02 -21.07 12.25
C GLU A 331 -4.62 -21.93 13.46
N SER A 332 -3.38 -22.41 13.53
CA SER A 332 -2.88 -23.15 14.70
C SER A 332 -2.76 -22.31 15.97
N ILE A 333 -2.71 -20.98 15.85
CA ILE A 333 -2.70 -20.06 16.99
C ILE A 333 -4.14 -19.70 17.37
N LEU A 334 -4.98 -19.41 16.37
CA LEU A 334 -6.37 -18.99 16.56
C LEU A 334 -7.28 -20.12 17.08
N SER A 335 -6.96 -21.37 16.76
CA SER A 335 -7.69 -22.55 17.25
C SER A 335 -7.41 -22.89 18.72
N ARG A 336 -6.44 -22.24 19.35
CA ARG A 336 -6.12 -22.48 20.77
C ARG A 336 -7.15 -21.89 21.72
N ASP A 337 -7.82 -20.82 21.30
CA ASP A 337 -8.75 -20.08 22.12
C ASP A 337 -9.79 -19.35 21.24
N PRO A 338 -11.11 -19.58 21.44
CA PRO A 338 -12.16 -18.87 20.72
C PRO A 338 -12.06 -17.34 20.81
N ASP A 339 -11.62 -16.81 21.96
CA ASP A 339 -11.50 -15.37 22.19
C ASP A 339 -10.42 -14.75 21.29
N LEU A 340 -9.36 -15.49 20.94
CA LEU A 340 -8.33 -15.01 20.02
C LEU A 340 -8.87 -14.85 18.59
N SER A 341 -9.81 -15.72 18.18
CA SER A 341 -10.49 -15.60 16.88
C SER A 341 -11.38 -14.35 16.84
N GLU A 342 -12.04 -14.00 17.94
CA GLU A 342 -12.81 -12.76 18.04
C GLU A 342 -11.90 -11.52 17.98
N LEU A 343 -10.81 -11.51 18.77
CA LEU A 343 -9.82 -10.42 18.77
C LEU A 343 -9.16 -10.23 17.40
N ALA A 344 -8.89 -11.31 16.66
CA ALA A 344 -8.40 -11.25 15.29
C ALA A 344 -9.38 -10.54 14.34
N ASN A 345 -10.69 -10.76 14.51
CA ASN A 345 -11.71 -10.03 13.76
C ASN A 345 -11.73 -8.55 14.14
N THR A 346 -11.50 -8.21 15.42
CA THR A 346 -11.38 -6.82 15.87
C THR A 346 -10.17 -6.13 15.23
N PHE A 347 -9.00 -6.78 15.20
CA PHE A 347 -7.81 -6.25 14.51
C PHE A 347 -8.07 -6.03 13.02
N ALA A 348 -8.64 -7.02 12.33
CA ALA A 348 -8.92 -6.91 10.91
C ALA A 348 -9.87 -5.74 10.60
N ARG A 349 -10.88 -5.52 11.45
CA ARG A 349 -11.80 -4.40 11.35
C ARG A 349 -11.08 -3.06 11.50
N ARG A 350 -10.21 -2.91 12.51
CA ARG A 350 -9.50 -1.66 12.81
C ARG A 350 -8.37 -1.32 11.84
N CYS A 351 -7.83 -2.30 11.11
CA CYS A 351 -6.93 -1.99 10.00
C CYS A 351 -7.67 -1.45 8.76
N GLY A 352 -9.01 -1.36 8.79
CA GLY A 352 -9.83 -0.80 7.71
C GLY A 352 -9.72 -1.57 6.39
N GLY A 353 -9.34 -2.85 6.43
CA GLY A 353 -9.12 -3.64 5.21
C GLY A 353 -7.82 -3.31 4.47
N LEU A 354 -6.97 -2.41 4.98
CA LEU A 354 -5.71 -2.04 4.34
C LEU A 354 -4.69 -3.20 4.43
N PRO A 355 -4.32 -3.86 3.32
CA PRO A 355 -3.49 -5.08 3.36
C PRO A 355 -2.14 -4.90 4.05
N LEU A 356 -1.46 -3.77 3.82
CA LEU A 356 -0.17 -3.50 4.45
C LEU A 356 -0.28 -3.41 5.99
N ALA A 357 -1.31 -2.75 6.50
CA ALA A 357 -1.55 -2.66 7.94
C ALA A 357 -1.96 -4.02 8.52
N LEU A 358 -2.85 -4.75 7.83
CA LEU A 358 -3.28 -6.10 8.21
C LEU A 358 -2.09 -7.05 8.36
N LEU A 359 -1.21 -7.09 7.35
CA LEU A 359 -0.04 -7.96 7.35
C LEU A 359 0.96 -7.58 8.46
N THR A 360 1.15 -6.27 8.68
CA THR A 360 2.07 -5.76 9.72
C THR A 360 1.58 -6.13 11.12
N VAL A 361 0.32 -5.83 11.43
CA VAL A 361 -0.27 -6.15 12.73
C VAL A 361 -0.35 -7.66 12.92
N ALA A 362 -0.81 -8.42 11.92
CA ALA A 362 -0.87 -9.88 12.00
C ALA A 362 0.51 -10.51 12.24
N GLY A 363 1.55 -10.01 11.56
CA GLY A 363 2.94 -10.45 11.79
C GLY A 363 3.41 -10.19 13.21
N ALA A 364 3.09 -9.02 13.78
CA ALA A 364 3.39 -8.72 15.18
C ALA A 364 2.60 -9.61 16.15
N MET A 365 1.34 -9.93 15.83
CA MET A 365 0.50 -10.80 16.64
C MET A 365 0.89 -12.28 16.58
N ALA A 366 1.45 -12.76 15.46
CA ALA A 366 1.88 -14.14 15.30
C ALA A 366 2.97 -14.57 16.31
N CYS A 367 3.72 -13.60 16.86
CA CYS A 367 4.76 -13.85 17.86
C CYS A 367 4.25 -13.80 19.32
N ARG A 368 3.01 -13.35 19.55
CA ARG A 368 2.43 -13.15 20.89
C ARG A 368 1.67 -14.38 21.35
N LYS A 369 1.89 -14.80 22.60
CA LYS A 369 1.47 -16.12 23.08
C LYS A 369 0.17 -16.11 23.89
N ASN A 370 -0.19 -14.98 24.50
CA ASN A 370 -1.23 -14.93 25.53
C ASN A 370 -2.30 -13.85 25.22
N LEU A 371 -3.55 -14.11 25.62
CA LEU A 371 -4.71 -13.20 25.44
C LEU A 371 -4.49 -11.77 25.94
N ARG A 372 -3.80 -11.59 27.08
CA ARG A 372 -3.53 -10.26 27.65
C ARG A 372 -2.69 -9.38 26.73
N GLU A 373 -1.72 -9.97 26.03
CA GLU A 373 -0.88 -9.24 25.07
C GLU A 373 -1.68 -8.82 23.83
N TRP A 374 -2.65 -9.64 23.41
CA TRP A 374 -3.58 -9.29 22.34
C TRP A 374 -4.48 -8.13 22.74
N ARG A 375 -5.12 -8.20 23.92
CA ARG A 375 -5.95 -7.10 24.45
C ARG A 375 -5.16 -5.81 24.61
N HIS A 376 -3.94 -5.88 25.14
CA HIS A 376 -3.06 -4.71 25.25
C HIS A 376 -2.68 -4.14 23.87
N THR A 377 -2.44 -4.98 22.86
CA THR A 377 -2.13 -4.48 21.50
C THR A 377 -3.34 -3.83 20.85
N ILE A 378 -4.56 -4.31 21.13
CA ILE A 378 -5.79 -3.64 20.73
C ILE A 378 -5.89 -2.25 21.37
N GLU A 379 -5.49 -2.10 22.63
CA GLU A 379 -5.44 -0.80 23.30
C GLU A 379 -4.40 0.13 22.67
N LEU A 380 -3.20 -0.40 22.33
CA LEU A 380 -2.17 0.35 21.61
C LEU A 380 -2.63 0.77 20.21
N LEU A 381 -3.39 -0.08 19.51
CA LEU A 381 -3.94 0.24 18.17
C LEU A 381 -4.96 1.38 18.22
N HIS A 382 -5.49 1.71 19.40
CA HIS A 382 -6.36 2.87 19.61
C HIS A 382 -5.58 4.10 20.07
N THR A 383 -4.64 3.91 20.99
CA THR A 383 -3.98 5.02 21.68
C THR A 383 -2.72 5.50 20.97
N ASN A 384 -1.83 4.58 20.58
CA ASN A 384 -0.53 4.85 19.96
C ASN A 384 -0.10 3.71 19.03
N PRO A 385 -0.67 3.60 17.82
CA PRO A 385 -0.38 2.49 16.91
C PRO A 385 1.08 2.42 16.47
N SER A 386 1.82 3.54 16.53
CA SER A 386 3.27 3.57 16.25
C SER A 386 4.11 2.68 17.17
N GLU A 387 3.62 2.36 18.38
CA GLU A 387 4.29 1.45 19.32
C GLU A 387 4.14 -0.02 18.93
N ILE A 388 3.19 -0.34 18.04
CA ILE A 388 3.08 -1.67 17.48
C ILE A 388 4.23 -1.87 16.50
N ALA A 389 5.00 -2.94 16.72
CA ALA A 389 6.15 -3.27 15.88
C ALA A 389 5.81 -3.21 14.39
N GLY A 390 6.53 -2.36 13.66
CA GLY A 390 6.40 -2.18 12.22
C GLY A 390 5.39 -1.11 11.76
N MET A 391 4.44 -0.67 12.59
CA MET A 391 3.49 0.38 12.20
C MET A 391 4.21 1.72 11.99
N GLY A 392 4.98 2.19 12.97
CA GLY A 392 5.76 3.44 12.86
C GLY A 392 6.97 3.34 11.92
N ALA A 393 7.53 2.15 11.74
CA ALA A 393 8.75 1.94 10.95
C ALA A 393 8.49 1.65 9.47
N TYR A 394 7.37 1.01 9.13
CA TYR A 394 7.08 0.54 7.76
C TYR A 394 5.78 1.10 7.20
N VAL A 395 4.69 1.07 7.98
CA VAL A 395 3.35 1.47 7.49
C VAL A 395 3.25 2.99 7.37
N PHE A 396 3.50 3.72 8.47
CA PHE A 396 3.38 5.18 8.48
C PHE A 396 4.34 5.88 7.52
N PRO A 397 5.62 5.52 7.39
CA PRO A 397 6.49 6.15 6.40
C PRO A 397 6.01 5.95 4.95
N LEU A 398 5.41 4.78 4.64
CA LEU A 398 4.85 4.51 3.31
C LEU A 398 3.60 5.34 3.01
N LEU A 399 2.76 5.58 4.02
CA LEU A 399 1.55 6.41 3.92
C LEU A 399 1.88 7.91 3.96
N LYS A 400 2.86 8.31 4.78
CA LYS A 400 3.33 9.70 4.99
C LYS A 400 3.72 10.33 3.68
N TYR A 401 4.14 9.54 2.71
CA TYR A 401 4.50 10.06 1.41
C TYR A 401 3.36 10.79 0.67
N SER A 402 2.09 10.34 0.80
CA SER A 402 0.96 11.09 0.23
C SER A 402 0.78 12.46 0.88
N TYR A 403 1.18 12.58 2.15
CA TYR A 403 1.17 13.83 2.90
C TYR A 403 2.37 14.74 2.55
N ASP A 404 3.57 14.17 2.39
CA ASP A 404 4.79 14.92 2.04
C ASP A 404 4.67 15.60 0.66
N ASN A 405 3.89 15.02 -0.25
CA ASN A 405 3.63 15.55 -1.58
C ASN A 405 2.50 16.60 -1.64
N LEU A 406 1.92 16.99 -0.51
CA LEU A 406 1.01 18.13 -0.48
C LEU A 406 1.84 19.40 -0.69
N ASN A 407 1.66 20.06 -1.84
CA ASN A 407 2.47 21.20 -2.29
C ASN A 407 2.36 22.45 -1.40
N GLU A 408 1.45 22.48 -0.44
CA GLU A 408 1.22 23.61 0.46
C GLU A 408 1.19 23.18 1.93
N ALA A 409 1.89 23.94 2.78
CA ALA A 409 1.85 23.76 4.23
C ALA A 409 0.43 23.89 4.80
N THR A 410 -0.42 24.69 4.16
CA THR A 410 -1.85 24.81 4.50
C THR A 410 -2.58 23.49 4.34
N ALA A 411 -2.42 22.80 3.21
CA ALA A 411 -3.04 21.51 2.96
C ALA A 411 -2.57 20.45 3.98
N GLN A 412 -1.29 20.48 4.33
CA GLN A 412 -0.72 19.61 5.36
C GLN A 412 -1.36 19.87 6.74
N ASN A 413 -1.48 21.13 7.17
CA ASN A 413 -2.11 21.49 8.44
C ASN A 413 -3.59 21.11 8.46
N CYS A 414 -4.33 21.39 7.38
CA CYS A 414 -5.72 21.00 7.19
C CYS A 414 -5.90 19.48 7.33
N PHE A 415 -5.02 18.69 6.71
CA PHE A 415 -5.01 17.24 6.83
C PHE A 415 -4.77 16.76 8.27
N LEU A 416 -3.73 17.27 8.94
CA LEU A 416 -3.43 16.89 10.32
C LEU A 416 -4.59 17.22 11.26
N TYR A 417 -5.24 18.37 11.04
CA TYR A 417 -6.37 18.80 11.85
C TYR A 417 -7.58 17.89 11.71
N CYS A 418 -7.81 17.27 10.55
CA CYS A 418 -8.88 16.27 10.38
C CYS A 418 -8.74 15.07 11.34
N SER A 419 -7.54 14.79 11.86
CA SER A 419 -7.29 13.67 12.76
C SER A 419 -7.89 13.85 14.16
N ILE A 420 -8.31 15.06 14.52
CA ILE A 420 -8.94 15.36 15.82
C ILE A 420 -10.36 14.81 15.93
N PHE A 421 -10.99 14.44 14.81
CA PHE A 421 -12.29 13.77 14.83
C PHE A 421 -12.15 12.30 15.24
N PRO A 422 -13.19 11.68 15.83
CA PRO A 422 -13.18 10.26 16.15
C PRO A 422 -13.02 9.35 14.92
N GLU A 423 -12.64 8.10 15.15
CA GLU A 423 -12.65 7.05 14.11
C GLU A 423 -14.06 6.89 13.52
N ASP A 424 -14.14 6.63 12.21
CA ASP A 424 -15.38 6.51 11.42
C ASP A 424 -16.34 7.72 11.46
N TYR A 425 -15.93 8.87 12.00
CA TYR A 425 -16.78 10.05 12.04
C TYR A 425 -16.94 10.65 10.63
N ASN A 426 -18.19 10.81 10.18
CA ASN A 426 -18.52 11.53 8.95
C ASN A 426 -18.48 13.04 9.22
N ILE A 427 -17.43 13.69 8.76
CA ILE A 427 -17.20 15.12 8.96
C ILE A 427 -17.90 15.90 7.84
N ARG A 428 -18.83 16.79 8.17
CA ARG A 428 -19.43 17.67 7.17
C ARG A 428 -18.38 18.67 6.65
N ILE A 429 -18.33 18.87 5.34
CA ILE A 429 -17.31 19.73 4.70
C ILE A 429 -17.42 21.18 5.20
N ASP A 430 -18.65 21.70 5.35
CA ASP A 430 -18.90 23.05 5.84
C ASP A 430 -18.35 23.26 7.25
N GLU A 431 -18.55 22.29 8.13
CA GLU A 431 -18.03 22.30 9.50
C GLU A 431 -16.50 22.24 9.55
N LEU A 432 -15.90 21.41 8.70
CA LEU A 432 -14.45 21.29 8.63
C LEU A 432 -13.79 22.59 8.18
N ILE A 433 -14.36 23.25 7.17
CA ILE A 433 -13.91 24.56 6.69
C ILE A 433 -14.07 25.62 7.79
N ASP A 434 -15.21 25.65 8.49
CA ASP A 434 -15.46 26.60 9.58
C ASP A 434 -14.38 26.45 10.69
N LEU A 435 -13.98 25.22 11.02
CA LEU A 435 -12.90 24.97 11.98
C LEU A 435 -11.51 25.37 11.46
N TRP A 436 -11.21 25.14 10.17
CA TRP A 436 -9.94 25.58 9.57
C TRP A 436 -9.82 27.11 9.51
N ILE A 437 -10.94 27.83 9.29
CA ILE A 437 -11.01 29.28 9.45
C ILE A 437 -10.72 29.66 10.90
N GLY A 438 -11.29 28.93 11.85
CA GLY A 438 -11.09 29.13 13.29
C GLY A 438 -9.65 28.93 13.77
N GLU A 439 -8.92 27.97 13.21
CA GLU A 439 -7.49 27.80 13.53
C GLU A 439 -6.60 28.87 12.87
N GLY A 440 -7.12 29.52 11.82
CA GLY A 440 -6.38 30.44 10.97
C GLY A 440 -5.53 29.73 9.90
N PHE A 441 -5.96 28.55 9.43
CA PHE A 441 -5.32 27.92 8.26
C PHE A 441 -5.77 28.57 6.95
N LEU A 442 -6.96 29.15 6.94
CA LEU A 442 -7.59 29.79 5.79
C LEU A 442 -7.69 31.31 6.03
N ASP A 443 -6.66 32.03 5.58
CA ASP A 443 -6.53 33.49 5.73
C ASP A 443 -6.73 34.25 4.40
N GLY A 444 -7.13 33.56 3.32
CA GLY A 444 -7.39 34.15 2.02
C GLY A 444 -8.65 35.06 1.99
N PRO A 445 -8.84 35.83 0.90
CA PRO A 445 -10.00 36.73 0.76
C PRO A 445 -11.33 35.98 0.63
N ASN A 446 -11.31 34.74 0.10
CA ASN A 446 -12.44 33.83 0.12
C ASN A 446 -12.02 32.48 0.75
N PRO A 447 -12.13 32.35 2.08
CA PRO A 447 -11.65 31.16 2.77
C PRO A 447 -12.50 29.92 2.49
N TYR A 448 -13.76 30.05 2.05
CA TYR A 448 -14.59 28.90 1.67
C TYR A 448 -14.14 28.27 0.36
N ASP A 449 -13.90 29.08 -0.68
CA ASP A 449 -13.36 28.57 -1.95
C ASP A 449 -11.99 27.91 -1.72
N GLN A 450 -11.17 28.51 -0.87
CA GLN A 450 -9.89 27.93 -0.46
C GLN A 450 -10.10 26.61 0.29
N GLY A 451 -11.06 26.54 1.22
CA GLY A 451 -11.41 25.34 1.97
C GLY A 451 -11.89 24.20 1.08
N GLU A 452 -12.82 24.47 0.15
CA GLU A 452 -13.29 23.50 -0.84
C GLU A 452 -12.17 22.99 -1.74
N PHE A 453 -11.28 23.90 -2.18
CA PHE A 453 -10.08 23.51 -2.93
C PHE A 453 -9.19 22.57 -2.11
N MET A 454 -8.92 22.88 -0.83
CA MET A 454 -8.13 22.02 0.06
C MET A 454 -8.78 20.65 0.26
N VAL A 455 -10.09 20.59 0.48
CA VAL A 455 -10.84 19.31 0.57
C VAL A 455 -10.66 18.51 -0.73
N GLY A 456 -10.80 19.17 -1.89
CA GLY A 456 -10.53 18.57 -3.19
C GLY A 456 -9.12 18.01 -3.31
N THR A 457 -8.09 18.77 -2.92
CA THR A 457 -6.69 18.34 -2.91
C THR A 457 -6.48 17.10 -2.04
N LEU A 458 -7.03 17.08 -0.83
CA LEU A 458 -6.91 15.95 0.10
C LEU A 458 -7.63 14.69 -0.40
N LYS A 459 -8.80 14.84 -1.04
CA LYS A 459 -9.51 13.75 -1.73
C LYS A 459 -8.69 13.18 -2.87
N LEU A 460 -8.14 14.06 -3.73
CA LEU A 460 -7.32 13.66 -4.87
C LEU A 460 -6.04 12.92 -4.44
N ALA A 461 -5.50 13.22 -3.25
CA ALA A 461 -4.34 12.56 -2.67
C ALA A 461 -4.67 11.23 -1.93
N TYR A 462 -5.93 10.78 -1.94
CA TYR A 462 -6.41 9.62 -1.17
C TYR A 462 -6.15 9.73 0.34
N LEU A 463 -6.17 10.95 0.88
CA LEU A 463 -6.04 11.23 2.31
C LEU A 463 -7.41 11.40 2.99
N LEU A 464 -8.44 11.74 2.21
CA LEU A 464 -9.84 11.79 2.63
C LEU A 464 -10.72 11.04 1.62
N GLU A 465 -11.74 10.37 2.14
CA GLU A 465 -12.78 9.67 1.37
C GLU A 465 -14.08 10.50 1.42
N SER A 466 -14.90 10.42 0.38
CA SER A 466 -16.24 11.03 0.39
C SER A 466 -17.30 10.00 0.78
N ASP A 467 -18.33 10.46 1.47
CA ASP A 467 -19.55 9.66 1.66
C ASP A 467 -20.43 9.66 0.40
N GLU A 468 -21.52 8.89 0.43
CA GLU A 468 -22.48 8.81 -0.68
C GLU A 468 -23.14 10.16 -0.99
N THR A 469 -23.33 11.00 0.03
CA THR A 469 -23.95 12.32 -0.13
C THR A 469 -23.02 13.34 -0.78
N LYS A 470 -21.70 13.09 -0.75
CA LYS A 470 -20.58 13.96 -1.17
C LYS A 470 -20.41 15.23 -0.34
N HIS A 471 -21.28 15.46 0.64
CA HIS A 471 -21.24 16.62 1.54
C HIS A 471 -20.43 16.34 2.81
N CYS A 472 -20.10 15.07 3.06
CA CYS A 472 -19.22 14.67 4.15
C CYS A 472 -17.93 14.05 3.62
N VAL A 473 -16.92 14.09 4.48
CA VAL A 473 -15.65 13.41 4.29
C VAL A 473 -15.32 12.55 5.48
N ARG A 474 -14.59 11.47 5.24
CA ARG A 474 -14.10 10.56 6.27
C ARG A 474 -12.61 10.32 6.07
N MET A 475 -11.89 10.14 7.16
CA MET A 475 -10.50 9.71 7.12
C MET A 475 -10.42 8.22 7.43
N HIS A 476 -9.77 7.46 6.55
CA HIS A 476 -9.52 6.04 6.80
C HIS A 476 -8.71 5.86 8.11
N ASP A 477 -9.07 4.89 8.96
CA ASP A 477 -8.49 4.73 10.32
C ASP A 477 -6.96 4.74 10.35
N VAL A 478 -6.30 3.96 9.49
CA VAL A 478 -4.83 3.94 9.42
C VAL A 478 -4.23 5.27 8.96
N ILE A 479 -4.89 6.03 8.08
CA ILE A 479 -4.48 7.39 7.69
C ILE A 479 -4.64 8.35 8.86
N ARG A 480 -5.73 8.21 9.62
CA ARG A 480 -5.96 8.97 10.85
C ARG A 480 -4.89 8.68 11.90
N HIS A 481 -4.52 7.42 12.09
CA HIS A 481 -3.45 7.03 13.01
C HIS A 481 -2.09 7.62 12.58
N MET A 482 -1.80 7.61 11.28
CA MET A 482 -0.61 8.28 10.73
C MET A 482 -0.66 9.80 10.95
N ALA A 483 -1.80 10.44 10.72
CA ALA A 483 -1.99 11.88 10.92
C ALA A 483 -1.79 12.27 12.39
N LEU A 484 -2.33 11.50 13.34
CA LEU A 484 -2.08 11.69 14.78
C LEU A 484 -0.60 11.51 15.13
N TRP A 485 0.05 10.48 14.56
CA TRP A 485 1.48 10.26 14.75
C TRP A 485 2.32 11.45 14.25
N LEU A 486 2.01 12.00 13.08
CA LEU A 486 2.64 13.20 12.53
C LEU A 486 2.39 14.43 13.41
N ALA A 487 1.13 14.67 13.81
CA ALA A 487 0.74 15.81 14.63
C ALA A 487 1.43 15.78 16.02
N ARG A 488 1.72 14.58 16.54
CA ARG A 488 2.46 14.31 17.79
C ARG A 488 3.99 14.28 17.62
N ASP A 489 4.52 14.97 16.61
CA ASP A 489 5.96 15.03 16.28
C ASP A 489 6.57 13.63 16.09
N GLN A 490 5.94 12.82 15.23
CA GLN A 490 6.34 11.43 14.96
C GLN A 490 6.33 10.56 16.24
N GLY A 491 5.35 10.79 17.11
CA GLY A 491 5.17 10.06 18.36
C GLY A 491 6.06 10.53 19.53
N LYS A 492 6.90 11.55 19.33
CA LYS A 492 7.77 12.10 20.38
C LYS A 492 6.98 12.85 21.47
N LYS A 493 5.85 13.46 21.12
CA LYS A 493 5.00 14.24 22.05
C LYS A 493 3.59 13.67 22.11
N LYS A 494 3.42 12.61 22.89
CA LYS A 494 2.16 11.84 23.00
C LYS A 494 0.95 12.70 23.36
N ASN A 495 1.12 13.68 24.24
CA ASN A 495 0.03 14.51 24.75
C ASN A 495 -0.26 15.76 23.89
N LYS A 496 0.52 16.02 22.83
CA LYS A 496 0.35 17.22 21.99
C LYS A 496 -1.03 17.27 21.30
N VAL A 497 -1.62 16.11 21.00
CA VAL A 497 -2.98 16.00 20.45
C VAL A 497 -3.71 14.91 21.24
N LEU A 498 -4.83 15.27 21.87
CA LEU A 498 -5.66 14.36 22.66
C LEU A 498 -7.01 14.20 21.96
N VAL A 499 -7.35 12.96 21.60
CA VAL A 499 -8.64 12.61 21.01
C VAL A 499 -9.20 11.41 21.75
N GLU A 500 -10.27 11.61 22.50
CA GLU A 500 -10.88 10.57 23.32
C GLU A 500 -12.40 10.57 23.19
N LYS A 501 -13.00 9.38 23.36
CA LYS A 501 -14.44 9.26 23.58
C LYS A 501 -14.71 9.57 25.04
N SER A 502 -15.71 10.40 25.30
CA SER A 502 -16.05 10.91 26.64
C SER A 502 -16.09 9.82 27.74
N GLY A 503 -15.43 10.13 28.84
CA GLY A 503 -15.34 9.32 30.06
C GLY A 503 -15.15 10.24 31.26
N ARG A 504 -15.03 9.67 32.47
CA ARG A 504 -14.74 10.47 33.66
C ARG A 504 -13.31 10.99 33.56
N ILE A 505 -13.14 12.28 33.33
CA ILE A 505 -11.82 12.91 33.30
C ILE A 505 -11.23 12.87 34.70
N THR A 506 -10.21 12.06 34.88
CA THR A 506 -9.44 11.97 36.13
C THR A 506 -8.43 13.11 36.25
N ASP A 507 -7.92 13.37 37.46
CA ASP A 507 -6.86 14.37 37.66
C ASP A 507 -5.61 14.10 36.82
N GLN A 508 -5.31 12.82 36.58
CA GLN A 508 -4.20 12.38 35.71
C GLN A 508 -4.47 12.73 34.24
N GLU A 509 -5.71 12.66 33.78
CA GLU A 509 -6.06 13.05 32.41
C GLU A 509 -6.00 14.57 32.23
N LEU A 510 -6.42 15.34 33.24
CA LEU A 510 -6.26 16.80 33.23
C LEU A 510 -4.80 17.24 33.14
N THR A 511 -3.86 16.51 33.75
CA THR A 511 -2.42 16.84 33.59
C THR A 511 -1.92 16.68 32.15
N LYS A 512 -2.53 15.80 31.35
CA LYS A 512 -2.16 15.65 29.93
C LYS A 512 -2.52 16.90 29.12
N TRP A 513 -3.49 17.70 29.58
CA TRP A 513 -3.96 18.88 28.86
C TRP A 513 -2.95 20.02 28.88
N GLU A 514 -2.03 20.03 29.85
CA GLU A 514 -1.02 21.09 30.01
C GLU A 514 -0.02 21.12 28.84
N GLU A 515 0.20 19.97 28.19
CA GLU A 515 1.10 19.79 27.03
C GLU A 515 0.37 19.78 25.68
N ALA A 516 -0.96 19.89 25.68
CA ALA A 516 -1.78 19.68 24.49
C ALA A 516 -1.96 20.96 23.67
N ASN A 517 -1.85 20.82 22.35
CA ASN A 517 -2.20 21.85 21.38
C ASN A 517 -3.66 21.72 20.94
N TRP A 518 -4.13 20.47 20.76
CA TRP A 518 -5.48 20.15 20.31
C TRP A 518 -6.10 19.12 21.24
N ILE A 519 -7.29 19.42 21.75
CA ILE A 519 -8.08 18.51 22.57
C ILE A 519 -9.45 18.33 21.92
N SER A 520 -9.83 17.08 21.74
CA SER A 520 -11.11 16.71 21.15
C SER A 520 -11.74 15.58 21.95
N LEU A 521 -12.85 15.90 22.62
CA LEU A 521 -13.64 14.99 23.42
C LEU A 521 -15.05 14.92 22.85
N PHE A 522 -15.40 13.73 22.35
CA PHE A 522 -16.73 13.46 21.81
C PHE A 522 -17.53 12.60 22.79
N GLY A 523 -18.63 13.18 23.24
CA GLY A 523 -19.67 12.62 24.09
C GLY A 523 -20.27 11.32 23.61
N SER A 524 -20.74 10.50 24.56
CA SER A 524 -21.91 9.66 24.36
C SER A 524 -22.95 10.11 25.37
N SER A 525 -24.25 10.07 25.01
CA SER A 525 -25.36 10.55 25.85
C SER A 525 -25.48 9.88 27.24
N SER A 526 -24.55 8.98 27.60
CA SER A 526 -24.55 8.15 28.79
C SER A 526 -23.54 8.55 29.87
N ARG A 527 -22.54 9.42 29.59
CA ARG A 527 -21.45 9.73 30.54
C ARG A 527 -21.19 11.23 30.67
N LYS A 528 -21.25 11.72 31.90
CA LYS A 528 -20.98 13.12 32.27
C LYS A 528 -19.48 13.40 32.37
N VAL A 529 -19.02 14.41 31.65
CA VAL A 529 -17.69 15.01 31.87
C VAL A 529 -17.78 16.01 33.02
N ASN A 530 -16.92 15.84 34.02
CA ASN A 530 -16.79 16.78 35.14
C ASN A 530 -15.37 17.35 35.15
N ILE A 531 -15.24 18.68 35.16
CA ILE A 531 -13.97 19.39 35.19
C ILE A 531 -13.84 20.05 36.56
N ASP A 532 -13.20 19.35 37.49
CA ASP A 532 -13.14 19.75 38.89
C ASP A 532 -12.11 20.88 39.17
N ARG A 533 -11.14 21.07 38.26
CA ARG A 533 -10.12 22.13 38.34
C ARG A 533 -9.75 22.69 36.97
N SER A 534 -9.23 23.91 36.94
CA SER A 534 -8.70 24.55 35.73
C SER A 534 -7.26 24.08 35.46
N PRO A 535 -7.00 23.31 34.37
CA PRO A 535 -5.63 22.93 34.00
C PRO A 535 -4.90 24.11 33.33
N SER A 536 -3.57 24.13 33.46
CA SER A 536 -2.73 25.21 32.92
C SER A 536 -2.32 24.93 31.46
N CYS A 537 -3.18 25.24 30.51
CA CYS A 537 -3.00 24.89 29.10
C CYS A 537 -2.48 26.07 28.26
N HIS A 538 -1.18 26.36 28.37
CA HIS A 538 -0.56 27.51 27.70
C HIS A 538 -0.47 27.39 26.17
N TYR A 539 -0.48 26.17 25.63
CA TYR A 539 -0.28 25.89 24.21
C TYR A 539 -1.58 25.49 23.47
N LEU A 540 -2.69 25.38 24.20
CA LEU A 540 -3.94 24.86 23.68
C LEU A 540 -4.55 25.85 22.67
N SER A 541 -4.67 25.42 21.41
CA SER A 541 -5.25 26.17 20.30
C SER A 541 -6.70 25.76 20.04
N THR A 542 -7.03 24.47 20.13
CA THR A 542 -8.39 23.95 19.92
C THR A 542 -8.86 23.10 21.10
N LEU A 543 -10.08 23.37 21.53
CA LEU A 543 -10.80 22.60 22.53
C LEU A 543 -12.20 22.27 22.00
N LEU A 544 -12.40 21.00 21.61
CA LEU A 544 -13.71 20.46 21.24
C LEU A 544 -14.23 19.60 22.40
N LEU A 545 -15.33 20.03 23.02
CA LEU A 545 -16.05 19.30 24.06
C LEU A 545 -17.48 19.09 23.61
N ARG A 546 -17.72 18.12 22.72
CA ARG A 546 -19.03 17.90 22.10
C ARG A 546 -19.82 16.83 22.81
N ASP A 547 -21.13 17.02 22.94
CA ASP A 547 -22.08 16.05 23.51
C ASP A 547 -21.66 15.47 24.88
N ALA A 548 -20.80 16.19 25.61
CA ALA A 548 -20.07 15.71 26.78
C ALA A 548 -20.90 15.77 28.08
N GLN A 549 -22.18 16.15 27.98
CA GLN A 549 -23.08 16.41 29.11
C GLN A 549 -22.49 17.43 30.10
N LEU A 550 -21.72 18.41 29.60
CA LEU A 550 -21.13 19.47 30.40
C LEU A 550 -22.22 20.38 30.98
N GLU A 551 -22.11 20.70 32.27
CA GLU A 551 -23.06 21.56 32.98
C GLU A 551 -22.49 22.95 33.29
N SER A 552 -21.22 23.01 33.69
CA SER A 552 -20.56 24.24 34.13
C SER A 552 -19.04 24.11 34.02
N PHE A 553 -18.34 25.25 34.08
CA PHE A 553 -16.88 25.32 34.15
C PHE A 553 -16.41 25.74 35.54
N PRO A 554 -15.20 25.31 35.98
CA PRO A 554 -14.60 25.84 37.19
C PRO A 554 -14.25 27.33 37.03
N SER A 555 -14.15 28.04 38.16
CA SER A 555 -13.76 29.46 38.15
C SER A 555 -12.37 29.64 37.54
N GLY A 556 -12.21 30.64 36.68
CA GLY A 556 -10.91 30.94 36.07
C GLY A 556 -10.50 30.00 34.93
N PHE A 557 -11.40 29.13 34.45
CA PHE A 557 -11.07 28.11 33.45
C PHE A 557 -10.40 28.68 32.19
N PHE A 558 -11.02 29.69 31.57
CA PHE A 558 -10.51 30.31 30.36
C PHE A 558 -9.25 31.17 30.56
N ASP A 559 -9.01 31.66 31.78
CA ASP A 559 -7.77 32.41 32.09
C ASP A 559 -6.52 31.53 31.99
N SER A 560 -6.70 30.21 32.08
CA SER A 560 -5.62 29.23 32.01
C SER A 560 -5.30 28.79 30.57
N MET A 561 -5.96 29.37 29.56
CA MET A 561 -5.86 28.96 28.15
C MET A 561 -5.66 30.16 27.21
N PRO A 562 -4.57 30.94 27.37
CA PRO A 562 -4.40 32.22 26.68
C PRO A 562 -4.18 32.12 25.17
N ALA A 563 -3.86 30.94 24.64
CA ALA A 563 -3.59 30.70 23.22
C ALA A 563 -4.80 30.14 22.44
N LEU A 564 -5.94 29.91 23.11
CA LEU A 564 -7.10 29.23 22.54
C LEU A 564 -7.69 30.02 21.37
N LYS A 565 -7.84 29.36 20.22
CA LYS A 565 -8.42 29.89 18.99
C LYS A 565 -9.78 29.29 18.66
N VAL A 566 -9.97 28.01 18.93
CA VAL A 566 -11.20 27.28 18.60
C VAL A 566 -11.79 26.67 19.86
N LEU A 567 -13.04 27.04 20.15
CA LEU A 567 -13.83 26.47 21.23
C LEU A 567 -15.15 25.94 20.68
N ASP A 568 -15.37 24.64 20.81
CA ASP A 568 -16.63 23.99 20.44
C ASP A 568 -17.23 23.29 21.65
N LEU A 569 -18.39 23.78 22.09
CA LEU A 569 -19.17 23.24 23.21
C LEU A 569 -20.52 22.68 22.73
N SER A 570 -20.63 22.35 21.45
CA SER A 570 -21.91 21.95 20.88
C SER A 570 -22.45 20.64 21.47
N GLY A 571 -23.77 20.52 21.53
CA GLY A 571 -24.44 19.32 22.05
C GLY A 571 -24.46 19.19 23.58
N ASN A 572 -23.89 20.15 24.33
CA ASN A 572 -23.98 20.17 25.78
C ASN A 572 -25.31 20.79 26.25
N GLY A 573 -26.39 20.02 26.14
CA GLY A 573 -27.74 20.46 26.48
C GLY A 573 -27.95 20.88 27.94
N ASN A 574 -27.07 20.50 28.87
CA ASN A 574 -27.15 20.91 30.28
C ASN A 574 -26.37 22.19 30.59
N LEU A 575 -25.58 22.71 29.65
CA LEU A 575 -24.83 23.94 29.82
C LEU A 575 -25.77 25.15 29.71
N VAL A 576 -26.01 25.84 30.83
CA VAL A 576 -26.98 26.94 30.94
C VAL A 576 -26.36 28.33 30.95
N GLU A 577 -25.07 28.44 31.26
CA GLU A 577 -24.33 29.70 31.31
C GLU A 577 -22.90 29.54 30.81
N LEU A 578 -22.37 30.62 30.24
CA LEU A 578 -20.98 30.71 29.82
C LEU A 578 -20.22 31.68 30.75
N PRO A 579 -19.09 31.27 31.35
CA PRO A 579 -18.29 32.13 32.22
C PRO A 579 -17.88 33.45 31.55
N SER A 580 -17.94 34.57 32.29
CA SER A 580 -17.63 35.90 31.75
C SER A 580 -16.15 36.09 31.39
N ASN A 581 -15.23 35.34 32.03
CA ASN A 581 -13.80 35.37 31.74
C ASN A 581 -13.44 34.79 30.36
N ILE A 582 -14.39 34.22 29.61
CA ILE A 582 -14.15 33.91 28.18
C ILE A 582 -13.72 35.15 27.40
N GLY A 583 -14.18 36.35 27.79
CA GLY A 583 -13.77 37.61 27.18
C GLY A 583 -12.27 37.95 27.33
N ASN A 584 -11.54 37.21 28.16
CA ASN A 584 -10.09 37.37 28.32
C ASN A 584 -9.30 36.61 27.23
N VAL A 585 -9.91 35.63 26.57
CA VAL A 585 -9.29 34.82 25.50
C VAL A 585 -9.34 35.57 24.17
N THR A 586 -8.60 36.67 24.07
CA THR A 586 -8.65 37.56 22.90
C THR A 586 -8.12 36.91 21.60
N THR A 587 -7.46 35.75 21.70
CA THR A 587 -7.02 34.92 20.58
C THR A 587 -8.15 34.11 19.93
N LEU A 588 -9.30 33.99 20.58
CA LEU A 588 -10.40 33.13 20.12
C LEU A 588 -10.94 33.62 18.76
N GLN A 589 -11.01 32.72 17.79
CA GLN A 589 -11.49 32.94 16.43
C GLN A 589 -12.74 32.12 16.10
N TYR A 590 -12.96 31.00 16.76
CA TYR A 590 -14.14 30.14 16.56
C TYR A 590 -14.81 29.83 17.89
N LEU A 591 -16.12 30.08 17.96
CA LEU A 591 -16.97 29.76 19.10
C LEU A 591 -18.25 29.07 18.62
N ASN A 592 -18.43 27.82 19.02
CA ASN A 592 -19.64 27.05 18.76
C ASN A 592 -20.33 26.68 20.07
N LEU A 593 -21.56 27.17 20.25
CA LEU A 593 -22.43 26.89 21.39
C LEU A 593 -23.74 26.22 20.95
N SER A 594 -23.80 25.70 19.72
CA SER A 594 -25.00 25.07 19.18
C SER A 594 -25.52 23.93 20.06
N LEU A 595 -26.84 23.72 20.10
CA LEU A 595 -27.47 22.66 20.89
C LEU A 595 -27.16 22.72 22.40
N THR A 596 -26.85 23.90 22.94
CA THR A 596 -26.73 24.15 24.39
C THR A 596 -28.00 24.80 24.95
N SER A 597 -28.14 24.80 26.28
CA SER A 597 -29.25 25.45 26.98
C SER A 597 -28.91 26.86 27.49
N ILE A 598 -27.90 27.50 26.91
CA ILE A 598 -27.43 28.82 27.33
C ILE A 598 -28.56 29.85 27.19
N ALA A 599 -28.87 30.56 28.27
CA ALA A 599 -29.97 31.54 28.27
C ALA A 599 -29.52 32.95 27.84
N ARG A 600 -28.26 33.31 28.12
CA ARG A 600 -27.69 34.63 27.82
C ARG A 600 -26.21 34.51 27.49
N LEU A 601 -25.75 35.29 26.52
CA LEU A 601 -24.33 35.45 26.23
C LEU A 601 -23.71 36.53 27.15
N PRO A 602 -22.51 36.30 27.71
CA PRO A 602 -21.84 37.30 28.55
C PRO A 602 -21.41 38.50 27.71
N THR A 603 -21.63 39.72 28.24
CA THR A 603 -21.26 40.98 27.56
C THR A 603 -19.76 41.10 27.29
N ALA A 604 -18.94 40.36 28.04
CA ALA A 604 -17.49 40.25 27.85
C ALA A 604 -17.10 39.67 26.47
N LEU A 605 -17.99 38.96 25.76
CA LEU A 605 -17.72 38.48 24.39
C LEU A 605 -17.39 39.60 23.41
N ARG A 606 -17.81 40.85 23.66
CA ARG A 606 -17.42 42.02 22.85
C ARG A 606 -15.90 42.24 22.78
N ASN A 607 -15.14 41.65 23.71
CA ASN A 607 -13.69 41.75 23.76
C ASN A 607 -13.00 40.81 22.75
N LEU A 608 -13.72 39.82 22.20
CA LEU A 608 -13.19 38.81 21.28
C LEU A 608 -13.09 39.35 19.85
N ARG A 609 -12.24 40.35 19.65
CA ARG A 609 -12.12 41.07 18.36
C ARG A 609 -11.59 40.20 17.21
N ASN A 610 -10.96 39.06 17.52
CA ASN A 610 -10.46 38.11 16.54
C ASN A 610 -11.50 37.04 16.14
N LEU A 611 -12.71 37.08 16.70
CA LEU A 611 -13.75 36.09 16.41
C LEU A 611 -14.17 36.15 14.94
N ARG A 612 -13.99 35.04 14.23
CA ARG A 612 -14.35 34.81 12.82
C ARG A 612 -15.61 33.97 12.69
N CYS A 613 -15.84 33.01 13.59
CA CYS A 613 -16.98 32.11 13.54
C CYS A 613 -17.75 32.13 14.87
N LEU A 614 -19.06 32.41 14.80
CA LEU A 614 -19.98 32.33 15.93
C LEU A 614 -21.20 31.47 15.56
N LEU A 615 -21.27 30.27 16.13
CA LEU A 615 -22.34 29.30 15.87
C LEU A 615 -23.20 29.12 17.13
N LEU A 616 -24.50 29.34 16.98
CA LEU A 616 -25.50 29.37 18.03
C LEU A 616 -26.77 28.60 17.62
N ASP A 617 -26.70 27.77 16.58
CA ASP A 617 -27.84 27.00 16.08
C ASP A 617 -28.45 26.11 17.19
N TYR A 618 -29.77 26.13 17.30
CA TYR A 618 -30.57 25.32 18.23
C TYR A 618 -30.22 25.58 19.72
N THR A 619 -29.83 26.81 20.04
CA THR A 619 -29.64 27.27 21.43
C THR A 619 -30.96 27.65 22.08
N MET A 620 -31.63 26.65 22.66
CA MET A 620 -33.08 26.70 22.91
C MET A 620 -33.55 27.80 23.85
N ASN A 621 -32.69 28.18 24.81
CA ASN A 621 -32.99 29.23 25.78
C ASN A 621 -32.42 30.60 25.38
N LEU A 622 -31.60 30.69 24.33
CA LEU A 622 -30.95 31.93 23.90
C LEU A 622 -31.91 32.73 23.03
N LYS A 623 -32.70 33.58 23.69
CA LYS A 623 -33.73 34.40 23.03
C LYS A 623 -33.17 35.63 22.33
N TRP A 624 -32.15 36.27 22.90
CA TRP A 624 -31.65 37.56 22.43
C TRP A 624 -30.13 37.67 22.53
N ILE A 625 -29.53 38.31 21.52
CA ILE A 625 -28.10 38.63 21.48
C ILE A 625 -27.96 40.15 21.54
N PRO A 626 -27.27 40.71 22.55
CA PRO A 626 -27.04 42.15 22.61
C PRO A 626 -26.29 42.65 21.38
N LYS A 627 -26.83 43.66 20.69
CA LYS A 627 -26.23 44.25 19.48
C LYS A 627 -24.81 44.75 19.73
N GLU A 628 -24.51 45.21 20.95
CA GLU A 628 -23.22 45.71 21.38
C GLU A 628 -22.14 44.63 21.39
N VAL A 629 -22.53 43.35 21.51
CA VAL A 629 -21.58 42.24 21.39
C VAL A 629 -21.17 42.08 19.93
N ILE A 630 -22.14 41.90 19.03
CA ILE A 630 -21.88 41.62 17.61
C ILE A 630 -21.22 42.81 16.91
N SER A 631 -21.61 44.05 17.23
CA SER A 631 -21.05 45.25 16.62
C SER A 631 -19.54 45.43 16.87
N ASN A 632 -18.96 44.72 17.84
CA ASN A 632 -17.51 44.75 18.13
C ASN A 632 -16.73 43.59 17.48
N LEU A 633 -17.41 42.63 16.84
CA LEU A 633 -16.80 41.46 16.21
C LEU A 633 -16.52 41.74 14.72
N LEU A 634 -15.62 42.69 14.46
CA LEU A 634 -15.40 43.22 13.11
C LEU A 634 -14.80 42.21 12.11
N LEU A 635 -14.14 41.15 12.61
CA LEU A 635 -13.56 40.07 11.80
C LEU A 635 -14.50 38.89 11.59
N LEU A 636 -15.77 38.99 12.02
CA LEU A 636 -16.72 37.90 11.92
C LEU A 636 -17.03 37.58 10.46
N GLN A 637 -16.79 36.33 10.08
CA GLN A 637 -17.01 35.77 8.74
C GLN A 637 -18.21 34.84 8.70
N VAL A 638 -18.47 34.13 9.80
CA VAL A 638 -19.55 33.15 9.92
C VAL A 638 -20.39 33.48 11.14
N TYR A 639 -21.68 33.67 10.92
CA TYR A 639 -22.67 33.79 11.98
C TYR A 639 -23.80 32.83 11.71
N SER A 640 -24.17 31.99 12.67
CA SER A 640 -25.35 31.14 12.54
C SER A 640 -26.14 31.08 13.84
N LYS A 641 -27.42 31.40 13.76
CA LYS A 641 -28.41 31.16 14.82
C LYS A 641 -29.75 30.76 14.20
N ILE A 642 -29.90 29.47 13.94
CA ILE A 642 -31.19 28.83 13.61
C ILE A 642 -31.88 28.38 14.90
N ASN A 643 -33.17 28.66 15.05
CA ASN A 643 -33.95 28.23 16.21
C ASN A 643 -34.53 26.82 15.98
N GLY A 644 -34.69 26.05 17.05
CA GLY A 644 -35.36 24.75 17.03
C GLY A 644 -36.88 24.85 17.05
N VAL A 645 -37.55 23.92 16.38
CA VAL A 645 -39.03 23.84 16.31
C VAL A 645 -39.67 23.62 17.69
N THR A 646 -38.93 23.03 18.63
CA THR A 646 -39.35 22.77 20.03
C THR A 646 -39.15 23.95 20.98
N GLU A 647 -38.50 25.04 20.55
CA GLU A 647 -38.10 26.18 21.39
C GLU A 647 -39.27 27.04 21.88
N TYR A 648 -40.48 26.82 21.37
CA TYR A 648 -41.63 27.70 21.61
C TYR A 648 -42.84 26.91 22.16
N PHE A 649 -42.78 26.59 23.44
CA PHE A 649 -43.98 26.37 24.27
C PHE A 649 -44.33 27.60 25.13
N GLY A 650 -43.60 28.71 24.96
CA GLY A 650 -43.95 30.03 25.51
C GLY A 650 -43.80 31.10 24.43
N SER A 651 -44.74 32.05 24.38
CA SER A 651 -44.69 33.19 23.46
C SER A 651 -43.40 33.99 23.67
N VAL A 652 -42.55 34.10 22.66
CA VAL A 652 -41.50 35.12 22.66
C VAL A 652 -42.04 36.30 21.88
N GLU A 653 -42.32 37.38 22.57
CA GLU A 653 -42.51 38.69 21.95
C GLU A 653 -41.13 39.22 21.52
N VAL A 654 -40.61 38.75 20.39
CA VAL A 654 -39.50 39.44 19.73
C VAL A 654 -40.10 40.69 19.08
N MET A 655 -39.69 41.87 19.56
CA MET A 655 -40.11 43.12 18.92
C MET A 655 -39.45 43.22 17.54
N PRO A 656 -40.23 43.39 16.45
CA PRO A 656 -39.68 43.44 15.08
C PRO A 656 -38.57 44.49 14.88
N TYR A 657 -38.59 45.57 15.67
CA TYR A 657 -37.57 46.62 15.64
C TYR A 657 -36.18 46.13 16.07
N ASP A 658 -36.11 45.25 17.06
CA ASP A 658 -34.84 44.74 17.57
C ASP A 658 -34.19 43.80 16.55
N GLU A 659 -34.99 42.94 15.91
CA GLU A 659 -34.53 42.06 14.82
C GLU A 659 -33.98 42.84 13.63
N ILE A 660 -34.65 43.91 13.19
CA ILE A 660 -34.16 44.77 12.10
C ILE A 660 -32.85 45.46 12.49
N ALA A 661 -32.77 46.02 13.71
CA ALA A 661 -31.54 46.65 14.19
C ALA A 661 -30.37 45.65 14.24
N PHE A 662 -30.64 44.38 14.54
CA PHE A 662 -29.65 43.32 14.51
C PHE A 662 -29.19 43.00 13.06
N LEU A 663 -30.12 42.94 12.11
CA LEU A 663 -29.80 42.77 10.69
C LEU A 663 -28.94 43.92 10.15
N GLU A 664 -29.20 45.16 10.59
CA GLU A 664 -28.37 46.32 10.24
C GLU A 664 -26.94 46.18 10.78
N VAL A 665 -26.77 45.67 11.99
CA VAL A 665 -25.43 45.39 12.55
C VAL A 665 -24.71 44.34 11.72
N LEU A 666 -25.38 43.25 11.32
CA LEU A 666 -24.78 42.22 10.46
C LEU A 666 -24.39 42.75 9.08
N GLU A 667 -25.21 43.62 8.49
CA GLU A 667 -24.92 44.26 7.20
C GLU A 667 -23.68 45.16 7.25
N CYS A 668 -23.35 45.74 8.42
CA CYS A 668 -22.15 46.56 8.61
C CYS A 668 -20.85 45.74 8.79
N LEU A 669 -20.91 44.41 8.87
CA LEU A 669 -19.72 43.56 9.02
C LEU A 669 -19.08 43.28 7.65
N ASN A 670 -17.95 43.92 7.38
CA ASN A 670 -17.29 43.88 6.07
C ASN A 670 -16.75 42.50 5.65
N HIS A 671 -16.55 41.58 6.59
CA HIS A 671 -15.95 40.26 6.36
C HIS A 671 -16.96 39.11 6.41
N ILE A 672 -18.25 39.39 6.62
CA ILE A 672 -19.27 38.35 6.76
C ILE A 672 -19.50 37.65 5.41
N ASN A 673 -19.39 36.32 5.40
CA ASN A 673 -19.49 35.47 4.21
C ASN A 673 -20.66 34.49 4.30
N LYS A 674 -20.98 34.00 5.51
CA LYS A 674 -22.02 33.01 5.78
C LYS A 674 -22.92 33.47 6.94
N ILE A 675 -24.21 33.57 6.66
CA ILE A 675 -25.26 33.86 7.66
C ILE A 675 -26.27 32.71 7.68
N GLY A 676 -26.51 32.17 8.88
CA GLY A 676 -27.68 31.38 9.22
C GLY A 676 -28.54 32.16 10.19
N ILE A 677 -29.81 32.42 9.86
CA ILE A 677 -30.67 33.26 10.71
C ILE A 677 -32.12 32.79 10.72
N THR A 678 -32.74 32.89 11.89
CA THR A 678 -34.18 32.80 12.06
C THR A 678 -34.79 34.19 12.07
N ILE A 679 -35.87 34.37 11.32
CA ILE A 679 -36.65 35.60 11.30
C ILE A 679 -38.08 35.36 11.79
N PHE A 680 -38.61 36.36 12.51
CA PHE A 680 -39.95 36.30 13.11
C PHE A 680 -40.95 37.25 12.44
N GLY A 681 -40.48 38.31 11.76
CA GLY A 681 -41.33 39.31 11.13
C GLY A 681 -41.20 39.43 9.60
N ALA A 682 -42.30 39.78 8.92
CA ALA A 682 -42.25 40.07 7.47
C ALA A 682 -41.39 41.31 7.14
N SER A 683 -41.32 42.31 8.03
CA SER A 683 -40.48 43.50 7.85
C SER A 683 -38.98 43.17 7.79
N SER A 684 -38.55 42.13 8.49
CA SER A 684 -37.16 41.65 8.48
C SER A 684 -36.82 40.96 7.16
N LEU A 685 -37.78 40.24 6.58
CA LEU A 685 -37.66 39.72 5.22
C LEU A 685 -37.50 40.87 4.20
N GLU A 686 -38.30 41.94 4.30
CA GLU A 686 -38.14 43.10 3.41
C GLU A 686 -36.77 43.76 3.53
N LYS A 687 -36.21 43.84 4.74
CA LYS A 687 -34.85 44.34 4.97
C LYS A 687 -33.80 43.45 4.30
N ILE A 688 -33.90 42.13 4.46
CA ILE A 688 -33.02 41.16 3.80
C ILE A 688 -33.10 41.35 2.28
N LEU A 689 -34.30 41.42 1.70
CA LEU A 689 -34.48 41.53 0.26
C LEU A 689 -33.92 42.83 -0.34
N LYS A 690 -33.97 43.94 0.41
CA LYS A 690 -33.41 45.22 -0.02
C LYS A 690 -31.87 45.27 0.06
N SER A 691 -31.26 44.50 0.96
CA SER A 691 -29.81 44.49 1.17
C SER A 691 -29.12 43.51 0.21
N TYR A 692 -28.13 43.98 -0.55
CA TYR A 692 -27.30 43.07 -1.36
C TYR A 692 -26.43 42.18 -0.47
N THR A 693 -25.77 42.77 0.54
CA THR A 693 -24.85 42.07 1.45
C THR A 693 -25.54 40.94 2.20
N LEU A 694 -26.74 41.18 2.76
CA LEU A 694 -27.46 40.12 3.47
C LEU A 694 -27.87 38.99 2.51
N ARG A 695 -28.39 39.30 1.31
CA ARG A 695 -28.75 38.29 0.31
C ARG A 695 -27.56 37.47 -0.17
N SER A 696 -26.41 38.10 -0.36
CA SER A 696 -25.21 37.41 -0.84
C SER A 696 -24.56 36.55 0.24
N CYS A 697 -24.78 36.83 1.53
CA CYS A 697 -24.15 36.10 2.65
C CYS A 697 -25.07 35.07 3.32
N ILE A 698 -26.40 35.20 3.23
CA ILE A 698 -27.33 34.22 3.83
C ILE A 698 -27.25 32.86 3.11
N ARG A 699 -26.94 31.82 3.87
CA ARG A 699 -26.91 30.41 3.44
C ARG A 699 -28.05 29.59 4.05
N LYS A 700 -28.45 29.92 5.29
CA LYS A 700 -29.58 29.27 5.98
C LYS A 700 -30.59 30.32 6.42
N LEU A 701 -31.85 30.16 6.02
CA LEU A 701 -32.92 31.08 6.39
C LEU A 701 -34.10 30.31 6.98
N MET A 702 -34.49 30.65 8.20
CA MET A 702 -35.66 30.09 8.86
C MET A 702 -36.71 31.17 9.10
N PHE A 703 -37.95 30.88 8.75
CA PHE A 703 -39.12 31.65 9.16
C PHE A 703 -39.79 30.92 10.32
N MET A 704 -39.94 31.58 11.46
CA MET A 704 -40.57 30.98 12.63
C MET A 704 -41.67 31.89 13.18
N GLU A 705 -42.88 31.35 13.32
CA GLU A 705 -44.05 32.07 13.87
C GLU A 705 -44.34 33.40 13.15
N CYS A 706 -44.05 33.50 11.85
CA CYS A 706 -44.29 34.71 11.07
C CYS A 706 -45.77 34.90 10.73
N ILE A 707 -46.55 35.47 11.65
CA ILE A 707 -48.01 35.66 11.50
C ILE A 707 -48.34 36.66 10.38
N SER A 708 -47.48 37.64 10.10
CA SER A 708 -47.71 38.64 9.06
C SER A 708 -47.32 38.17 7.64
N LEU A 709 -46.71 36.98 7.51
CA LEU A 709 -46.20 36.46 6.26
C LEU A 709 -47.33 35.75 5.50
N VAL A 710 -47.97 36.44 4.54
CA VAL A 710 -49.12 35.90 3.78
C VAL A 710 -48.68 35.27 2.46
N SER A 711 -48.12 36.08 1.56
CA SER A 711 -47.64 35.65 0.24
C SER A 711 -46.38 36.45 -0.13
N PRO A 712 -45.21 36.16 0.47
CA PRO A 712 -44.01 36.93 0.18
C PRO A 712 -43.63 36.82 -1.29
N TYR A 713 -43.18 37.94 -1.87
CA TYR A 713 -42.84 38.06 -3.28
C TYR A 713 -41.37 38.48 -3.43
N PHE A 714 -40.57 37.60 -4.03
CA PHE A 714 -39.13 37.81 -4.23
C PHE A 714 -38.88 38.22 -5.67
N THR A 715 -38.32 39.41 -5.86
CA THR A 715 -37.89 39.91 -7.17
C THR A 715 -36.42 39.66 -7.46
N GLU A 716 -35.65 39.40 -6.40
CA GLU A 716 -34.19 39.41 -6.37
C GLU A 716 -33.64 38.01 -6.11
N ASP A 717 -32.48 37.70 -6.67
CA ASP A 717 -31.84 36.39 -6.48
C ASP A 717 -31.34 36.18 -5.05
N LEU A 718 -31.55 34.96 -4.53
CA LEU A 718 -30.92 34.42 -3.32
C LEU A 718 -30.00 33.28 -3.72
N SER A 719 -29.04 33.58 -4.61
CA SER A 719 -28.24 32.58 -5.32
C SER A 719 -27.47 31.64 -4.38
N ASN A 720 -27.08 32.14 -3.21
CA ASN A 720 -26.28 31.40 -2.24
C ASN A 720 -27.11 30.71 -1.15
N LEU A 721 -28.44 30.86 -1.12
CA LEU A 721 -29.27 30.20 -0.12
C LEU A 721 -29.22 28.68 -0.33
N GLU A 722 -28.80 27.94 0.69
CA GLU A 722 -28.63 26.47 0.68
C GLU A 722 -29.77 25.76 1.41
N ARG A 723 -30.28 26.37 2.50
CA ARG A 723 -31.34 25.79 3.35
C ARG A 723 -32.42 26.82 3.67
N LEU A 724 -33.68 26.43 3.41
CA LEU A 724 -34.86 27.23 3.70
C LEU A 724 -35.80 26.46 4.65
N GLU A 725 -36.19 27.10 5.75
CA GLU A 725 -37.08 26.52 6.75
C GLU A 725 -38.28 27.44 7.00
N MET A 726 -39.48 26.88 7.12
CA MET A 726 -40.69 27.63 7.45
C MET A 726 -41.51 26.86 8.48
N PHE A 727 -41.64 27.40 9.68
CA PHE A 727 -42.33 26.73 10.78
C PHE A 727 -43.35 27.65 11.46
N ARG A 728 -44.57 27.13 11.67
CA ARG A 728 -45.67 27.83 12.37
C ARG A 728 -46.06 29.17 11.72
N CYS A 729 -45.88 29.32 10.41
CA CYS A 729 -46.31 30.51 9.67
C CYS A 729 -47.81 30.42 9.36
N SER A 730 -48.66 30.75 10.35
CA SER A 730 -50.11 30.50 10.32
C SER A 730 -50.85 31.18 9.16
N SER A 731 -50.33 32.31 8.67
CA SER A 731 -50.97 33.11 7.61
C SER A 731 -50.44 32.83 6.22
N LEU A 732 -49.39 31.99 6.09
CA LEU A 732 -48.69 31.74 4.84
C LEU A 732 -49.58 30.93 3.90
N LYS A 733 -49.90 31.50 2.74
CA LYS A 733 -50.72 30.86 1.70
C LYS A 733 -49.86 30.29 0.58
N GLU A 734 -48.81 30.99 0.20
CA GLU A 734 -47.93 30.65 -0.92
C GLU A 734 -46.61 31.41 -0.79
N PHE A 735 -45.59 30.98 -1.50
CA PHE A 735 -44.31 31.68 -1.59
C PHE A 735 -44.06 32.00 -3.06
N ARG A 736 -43.98 33.29 -3.42
CA ARG A 736 -43.96 33.74 -4.82
C ARG A 736 -42.57 34.25 -5.22
N LEU A 737 -42.11 33.83 -6.40
CA LEU A 737 -40.89 34.33 -7.03
C LEU A 737 -41.25 35.04 -8.34
N SER A 738 -40.48 36.06 -8.73
CA SER A 738 -40.50 36.57 -10.09
C SER A 738 -39.91 35.53 -11.05
N GLU A 739 -40.30 35.54 -12.33
CA GLU A 739 -39.76 34.61 -13.35
C GLU A 739 -38.23 34.67 -13.50
N GLN A 740 -37.63 35.80 -13.10
CA GLN A 740 -36.19 36.02 -13.21
C GLN A 740 -35.42 35.56 -11.96
N CYS A 741 -36.11 35.36 -10.83
CA CYS A 741 -35.51 35.00 -9.55
C CYS A 741 -35.13 33.52 -9.50
N LYS A 742 -33.86 33.23 -9.19
CA LYS A 742 -33.31 31.87 -9.09
C LYS A 742 -32.87 31.54 -7.68
N LEU A 743 -33.18 30.31 -7.25
CA LEU A 743 -32.71 29.70 -6.00
C LEU A 743 -31.65 28.64 -6.34
N GLY A 744 -30.53 29.10 -6.91
CA GLY A 744 -29.54 28.24 -7.58
C GLY A 744 -28.92 27.17 -6.69
N ASN A 745 -28.58 27.51 -5.45
CA ASN A 745 -27.89 26.61 -4.52
C ASN A 745 -28.81 25.97 -3.47
N LEU A 746 -30.12 26.21 -3.53
CA LEU A 746 -31.06 25.72 -2.53
C LEU A 746 -31.15 24.19 -2.62
N SER A 747 -30.63 23.52 -1.59
CA SER A 747 -30.49 22.06 -1.54
C SER A 747 -31.44 21.42 -0.52
N LYS A 748 -31.85 22.15 0.52
CA LYS A 748 -32.73 21.63 1.58
C LYS A 748 -33.90 22.56 1.88
N VAL A 749 -35.11 22.00 1.91
CA VAL A 749 -36.35 22.73 2.27
C VAL A 749 -37.11 21.98 3.36
N TYR A 750 -37.44 22.69 4.45
CA TYR A 750 -38.24 22.18 5.56
C TYR A 750 -39.45 23.07 5.80
N ILE A 751 -40.64 22.49 5.82
CA ILE A 751 -41.88 23.24 6.04
C ILE A 751 -42.73 22.50 7.06
N GLY A 752 -43.13 23.19 8.14
CA GLY A 752 -43.87 22.59 9.23
C GLY A 752 -44.97 23.49 9.79
N VAL A 753 -46.16 22.94 10.01
CA VAL A 753 -47.25 23.62 10.74
C VAL A 753 -47.66 24.93 10.05
N CYS A 754 -47.90 24.87 8.74
CA CYS A 754 -48.37 26.00 7.92
C CYS A 754 -49.78 25.69 7.39
N PRO A 755 -50.84 25.91 8.18
CA PRO A 755 -52.18 25.39 7.88
C PRO A 755 -52.80 26.00 6.61
N LEU A 756 -52.49 27.27 6.28
CA LEU A 756 -53.06 27.96 5.13
C LEU A 756 -52.29 27.75 3.81
N LEU A 757 -51.19 27.00 3.84
CA LEU A 757 -50.30 26.81 2.69
C LEU A 757 -50.99 25.99 1.59
N LEU A 758 -51.04 26.55 0.38
CA LEU A 758 -51.79 26.00 -0.75
C LEU A 758 -50.93 25.19 -1.74
N ASN A 759 -49.70 25.65 -2.00
CA ASN A 759 -48.73 25.03 -2.91
C ASN A 759 -47.30 25.56 -2.66
N LEU A 760 -46.31 24.91 -3.27
CA LEU A 760 -44.89 25.26 -3.20
C LEU A 760 -44.28 25.40 -4.61
N ASN A 761 -44.96 26.14 -5.50
CA ASN A 761 -44.53 26.28 -6.89
C ASN A 761 -43.14 26.92 -7.06
N PHE A 762 -42.68 27.71 -6.09
CA PHE A 762 -41.33 28.28 -6.10
C PHE A 762 -40.22 27.22 -6.15
N LEU A 763 -40.49 25.98 -5.74
CA LEU A 763 -39.52 24.88 -5.79
C LEU A 763 -39.06 24.58 -7.23
N ALA A 764 -39.84 24.95 -8.25
CA ALA A 764 -39.43 24.83 -9.65
C ALA A 764 -38.19 25.67 -9.98
N SER A 765 -37.96 26.76 -9.25
CA SER A 765 -36.77 27.60 -9.37
C SER A 765 -35.56 27.05 -8.59
N ALA A 766 -35.73 26.00 -7.78
CA ALA A 766 -34.70 25.39 -6.92
C ALA A 766 -34.14 24.10 -7.55
N ARG A 767 -33.41 24.22 -8.66
CA ARG A 767 -32.92 23.06 -9.44
C ARG A 767 -31.88 22.19 -8.71
N SER A 768 -31.30 22.67 -7.63
CA SER A 768 -30.31 21.94 -6.82
C SER A 768 -30.92 21.26 -5.59
N LEU A 769 -32.25 21.23 -5.46
CA LEU A 769 -32.93 20.67 -4.30
C LEU A 769 -32.66 19.16 -4.19
N GLU A 770 -32.09 18.75 -3.06
CA GLU A 770 -31.77 17.35 -2.73
C GLU A 770 -32.71 16.78 -1.66
N MET A 771 -33.20 17.61 -0.73
CA MET A 771 -34.06 17.18 0.36
C MET A 771 -35.28 18.08 0.56
N LEU A 772 -36.46 17.45 0.69
CA LEU A 772 -37.73 18.13 0.96
C LEU A 772 -38.47 17.46 2.11
N THR A 773 -38.79 18.22 3.16
CA THR A 773 -39.60 17.75 4.29
C THR A 773 -40.81 18.66 4.49
N ILE A 774 -42.01 18.08 4.56
CA ILE A 774 -43.26 18.80 4.79
C ILE A 774 -44.06 18.13 5.92
N LEU A 775 -44.43 18.91 6.92
CA LEU A 775 -45.11 18.46 8.12
C LEU A 775 -46.35 19.32 8.40
N ASP A 776 -47.50 18.70 8.60
CA ASP A 776 -48.68 19.35 9.21
C ASP A 776 -49.18 20.62 8.46
N CYS A 777 -49.29 20.52 7.13
CA CYS A 777 -49.84 21.56 6.26
C CYS A 777 -51.24 21.13 5.78
N GLU A 778 -52.28 21.53 6.51
CA GLU A 778 -53.64 21.01 6.33
C GLU A 778 -54.25 21.29 4.95
N LEU A 779 -54.09 22.49 4.40
CA LEU A 779 -54.71 22.87 3.12
C LEU A 779 -53.88 22.50 1.87
N LEU A 780 -52.68 21.96 2.04
CA LEU A 780 -51.80 21.58 0.95
C LEU A 780 -52.38 20.38 0.19
N LYS A 781 -52.88 20.63 -1.04
CA LYS A 781 -53.47 19.59 -1.91
C LYS A 781 -52.47 18.99 -2.88
N GLU A 782 -51.52 19.79 -3.32
CA GLU A 782 -50.46 19.44 -4.24
C GLU A 782 -49.18 20.13 -3.77
N VAL A 783 -48.03 19.41 -3.76
CA VAL A 783 -46.76 20.04 -3.39
C VAL A 783 -46.38 21.09 -4.42
N THR A 784 -46.37 20.76 -5.70
CA THR A 784 -46.15 21.73 -6.79
C THR A 784 -46.86 21.32 -8.07
N SER A 785 -47.40 22.31 -8.80
CA SER A 785 -47.98 22.11 -10.13
C SER A 785 -46.97 22.21 -11.27
N GLU A 786 -45.67 22.32 -10.95
CA GLU A 786 -44.58 22.51 -11.92
C GLU A 786 -43.56 21.35 -11.82
N ASN A 787 -42.75 21.16 -12.87
CA ASN A 787 -41.69 20.15 -12.85
C ASN A 787 -40.48 20.68 -12.06
N ALA A 788 -40.29 20.23 -10.82
CA ALA A 788 -39.45 20.95 -9.86
C ALA A 788 -38.25 20.18 -9.26
N PHE A 789 -38.02 18.89 -9.57
CA PHE A 789 -37.16 18.04 -8.73
C PHE A 789 -36.03 17.26 -9.43
N PRO A 790 -35.22 17.86 -10.31
CA PRO A 790 -34.24 17.14 -11.12
C PRO A 790 -33.07 16.50 -10.33
N ARG A 791 -32.89 16.82 -9.04
CA ARG A 791 -31.80 16.32 -8.17
C ARG A 791 -32.27 15.81 -6.81
N LEU A 792 -33.58 15.69 -6.60
CA LEU A 792 -34.14 15.37 -5.30
C LEU A 792 -33.83 13.92 -4.93
N LYS A 793 -33.23 13.72 -3.75
CA LYS A 793 -32.80 12.42 -3.21
C LYS A 793 -33.73 11.92 -2.11
N THR A 794 -34.25 12.82 -1.27
CA THR A 794 -35.05 12.45 -0.09
C THR A 794 -36.32 13.30 0.02
N ILE A 795 -37.45 12.62 0.25
CA ILE A 795 -38.75 13.25 0.53
C ILE A 795 -39.32 12.71 1.85
N SER A 796 -39.75 13.60 2.74
CA SER A 796 -40.52 13.23 3.95
C SER A 796 -41.81 14.03 4.04
N LEU A 797 -42.96 13.35 4.08
CA LEU A 797 -44.31 13.94 4.06
C LEU A 797 -45.11 13.41 5.24
N THR A 798 -45.43 14.26 6.20
CA THR A 798 -46.06 13.84 7.46
C THR A 798 -47.29 14.68 7.80
N ARG A 799 -48.40 14.02 8.16
CA ARG A 799 -49.67 14.65 8.57
C ARG A 799 -50.27 15.62 7.54
N LEU A 800 -50.28 15.25 6.25
CA LEU A 800 -50.84 16.07 5.17
C LEU A 800 -52.22 15.56 4.75
N GLN A 801 -53.26 16.04 5.44
CA GLN A 801 -54.62 15.49 5.37
C GLN A 801 -55.34 15.71 4.03
N ASN A 802 -54.91 16.65 3.20
CA ASN A 802 -55.54 16.93 1.90
C ASN A 802 -54.62 16.69 0.71
N LEU A 803 -53.40 16.19 0.94
CA LEU A 803 -52.41 16.00 -0.11
C LEU A 803 -52.85 14.86 -1.05
N LYS A 804 -53.01 15.17 -2.33
CA LYS A 804 -53.42 14.22 -3.38
C LYS A 804 -52.30 13.88 -4.34
N SER A 805 -51.40 14.82 -4.61
CA SER A 805 -50.30 14.69 -5.56
C SER A 805 -49.06 15.42 -5.05
N ILE A 806 -47.87 14.98 -5.47
CA ILE A 806 -46.61 15.68 -5.20
C ILE A 806 -46.23 16.56 -6.41
N CYS A 807 -46.33 16.05 -7.63
CA CYS A 807 -45.98 16.81 -8.84
C CYS A 807 -46.73 16.26 -10.08
N PRO A 808 -46.78 17.02 -11.20
CA PRO A 808 -47.63 16.68 -12.35
C PRO A 808 -47.09 15.55 -13.25
N SER A 809 -45.80 15.19 -13.18
CA SER A 809 -45.18 14.20 -14.07
C SER A 809 -44.32 13.17 -13.31
N PRO A 810 -44.34 11.88 -13.68
CA PRO A 810 -43.51 10.85 -13.04
C PRO A 810 -42.00 10.99 -13.34
N ARG A 811 -41.63 11.77 -14.37
CA ARG A 811 -40.21 12.07 -14.69
C ARG A 811 -39.58 13.13 -13.79
N CYS A 812 -40.27 13.55 -12.73
CA CYS A 812 -39.76 14.58 -11.83
C CYS A 812 -38.67 14.09 -10.88
N PHE A 813 -38.46 12.78 -10.69
CA PHE A 813 -37.57 12.23 -9.66
C PHE A 813 -36.50 11.26 -10.21
N PRO A 814 -35.57 11.72 -11.06
CA PRO A 814 -34.56 10.84 -11.65
C PRO A 814 -33.54 10.26 -10.65
N PHE A 815 -33.42 10.84 -9.44
CA PHE A 815 -32.39 10.47 -8.46
C PHE A 815 -32.95 10.23 -7.04
N LEU A 816 -34.25 9.95 -6.90
CA LEU A 816 -34.86 9.75 -5.60
C LEU A 816 -34.41 8.43 -4.97
N LEU A 817 -33.83 8.52 -3.78
CA LEU A 817 -33.30 7.39 -3.02
C LEU A 817 -34.25 6.97 -1.89
N GLU A 818 -34.85 7.94 -1.20
CA GLU A 818 -35.71 7.66 -0.04
C GLU A 818 -37.01 8.48 -0.06
N ILE A 819 -38.11 7.83 0.28
CA ILE A 819 -39.40 8.48 0.49
C ILE A 819 -40.06 7.99 1.78
N GLU A 820 -40.46 8.94 2.63
CA GLU A 820 -41.21 8.69 3.85
C GLU A 820 -42.57 9.39 3.78
N VAL A 821 -43.64 8.64 3.99
CA VAL A 821 -45.02 9.15 4.02
C VAL A 821 -45.70 8.64 5.29
N SER A 822 -46.15 9.55 6.15
CA SER A 822 -46.91 9.21 7.35
C SER A 822 -48.16 10.08 7.49
N LYS A 823 -49.31 9.47 7.79
CA LYS A 823 -50.59 10.17 8.03
C LYS A 823 -51.01 11.08 6.87
N CYS A 824 -50.84 10.61 5.65
CA CYS A 824 -51.25 11.30 4.41
C CYS A 824 -52.28 10.44 3.63
N PRO A 825 -53.53 10.33 4.11
CA PRO A 825 -54.48 9.31 3.65
C PRO A 825 -54.98 9.47 2.20
N TRP A 826 -54.79 10.64 1.60
CA TRP A 826 -55.24 10.94 0.23
C TRP A 826 -54.12 10.87 -0.81
N LEU A 827 -52.87 10.70 -0.38
CA LEU A 827 -51.74 10.48 -1.29
C LEU A 827 -51.74 9.01 -1.71
N ARG A 828 -52.49 8.71 -2.77
CA ARG A 828 -52.70 7.34 -3.26
C ARG A 828 -51.84 6.96 -4.45
N GLN A 829 -51.10 7.89 -5.02
CA GLN A 829 -50.21 7.62 -6.16
C GLN A 829 -48.85 8.25 -5.88
N LEU A 830 -47.79 7.56 -6.29
CA LEU A 830 -46.42 8.04 -6.21
C LEU A 830 -45.90 8.39 -7.61
N PRO A 831 -45.26 9.56 -7.78
CA PRO A 831 -44.93 10.11 -9.09
C PRO A 831 -43.57 9.62 -9.63
N PHE A 832 -43.35 8.32 -9.77
CA PHE A 832 -42.13 7.78 -10.41
C PHE A 832 -42.44 6.59 -11.31
N ASP A 833 -41.62 6.37 -12.33
CA ASP A 833 -41.71 5.24 -13.26
C ASP A 833 -40.89 4.03 -12.79
N LEU A 834 -40.85 2.95 -13.59
CA LEU A 834 -40.11 1.73 -13.26
C LEU A 834 -38.60 1.97 -13.10
N GLU A 835 -38.03 2.90 -13.86
CA GLU A 835 -36.62 3.26 -13.75
C GLU A 835 -36.36 3.95 -12.39
N GLY A 836 -37.17 4.94 -12.02
CA GLY A 836 -37.13 5.56 -10.69
C GLY A 836 -37.36 4.58 -9.54
N ALA A 837 -38.30 3.65 -9.70
CA ALA A 837 -38.57 2.58 -8.74
C ALA A 837 -37.37 1.66 -8.49
N ASN A 838 -36.53 1.44 -9.51
CA ASN A 838 -35.30 0.65 -9.37
C ASN A 838 -34.20 1.41 -8.61
N PHE A 839 -34.09 2.74 -8.79
CA PHE A 839 -33.13 3.59 -8.08
C PHE A 839 -33.46 3.83 -6.60
N LEU A 840 -34.74 3.80 -6.23
CA LEU A 840 -35.18 3.92 -4.83
C LEU A 840 -34.46 2.88 -3.96
N GLN A 841 -33.96 3.30 -2.80
CA GLN A 841 -33.36 2.41 -1.81
C GLN A 841 -34.36 2.07 -0.71
N LYS A 842 -35.23 3.02 -0.34
CA LYS A 842 -36.08 2.89 0.85
C LYS A 842 -37.41 3.62 0.74
N ILE A 843 -38.48 2.96 1.17
CA ILE A 843 -39.82 3.55 1.31
C ILE A 843 -40.28 3.32 2.74
N ARG A 844 -40.73 4.37 3.44
CA ARG A 844 -41.28 4.28 4.80
C ARG A 844 -42.71 4.80 4.85
N GLY A 845 -43.59 4.12 5.57
CA GLY A 845 -44.95 4.61 5.84
C GLY A 845 -45.84 3.61 6.57
N GLU A 846 -47.09 3.99 6.87
CA GLU A 846 -48.03 3.07 7.51
C GLU A 846 -48.43 1.93 6.56
N THR A 847 -48.63 0.72 7.10
CA THR A 847 -49.05 -0.45 6.29
C THR A 847 -50.39 -0.20 5.58
N GLU A 848 -51.31 0.52 6.23
CA GLU A 848 -52.61 0.89 5.64
C GLU A 848 -52.44 1.82 4.42
N TRP A 849 -51.53 2.79 4.52
CA TRP A 849 -51.21 3.68 3.42
C TRP A 849 -50.57 2.92 2.26
N TRP A 850 -49.58 2.08 2.55
CA TRP A 850 -48.91 1.23 1.55
C TRP A 850 -49.88 0.33 0.79
N ASN A 851 -50.80 -0.33 1.52
CA ASN A 851 -51.83 -1.18 0.93
C ASN A 851 -52.89 -0.38 0.14
N GLY A 852 -53.05 0.91 0.44
CA GLY A 852 -53.97 1.83 -0.24
C GLY A 852 -53.40 2.53 -1.47
N LEU A 853 -52.12 2.31 -1.80
CA LEU A 853 -51.49 2.87 -3.00
C LEU A 853 -52.04 2.25 -4.29
N ILE A 854 -52.33 3.11 -5.25
CA ILE A 854 -52.74 2.78 -6.62
C ILE A 854 -51.47 2.78 -7.47
N TRP A 855 -51.20 1.65 -8.12
CA TRP A 855 -50.01 1.44 -8.96
C TRP A 855 -50.43 1.40 -10.44
N ASP A 856 -49.68 2.10 -11.28
CA ASP A 856 -49.94 2.14 -12.74
C ASP A 856 -49.48 0.85 -13.44
N ASP A 857 -48.48 0.16 -12.88
CA ASP A 857 -47.92 -1.10 -13.37
C ASP A 857 -47.53 -2.01 -12.18
N GLU A 858 -47.84 -3.30 -12.26
CA GLU A 858 -47.51 -4.28 -11.22
C GLU A 858 -45.99 -4.47 -11.09
N ALA A 859 -45.22 -4.25 -12.17
CA ALA A 859 -43.76 -4.30 -12.13
C ALA A 859 -43.15 -3.23 -11.20
N ILE A 860 -43.75 -2.03 -11.15
CA ILE A 860 -43.32 -0.93 -10.27
C ILE A 860 -43.57 -1.32 -8.81
N LYS A 861 -44.75 -1.89 -8.54
CA LYS A 861 -45.14 -2.35 -7.21
C LYS A 861 -44.22 -3.45 -6.70
N ASP A 862 -43.88 -4.43 -7.54
CA ASP A 862 -42.96 -5.51 -7.19
C ASP A 862 -41.54 -4.99 -6.92
N ALA A 863 -41.04 -4.06 -7.74
CA ALA A 863 -39.73 -3.43 -7.52
C ALA A 863 -39.65 -2.67 -6.18
N CYS A 864 -40.75 -2.06 -5.75
CA CYS A 864 -40.85 -1.32 -4.49
C CYS A 864 -41.12 -2.20 -3.26
N ARG A 865 -41.66 -3.41 -3.44
CA ARG A 865 -42.15 -4.26 -2.34
C ARG A 865 -41.10 -4.63 -1.31
N LEU A 866 -39.89 -4.97 -1.77
CA LEU A 866 -38.77 -5.33 -0.88
C LEU A 866 -38.10 -4.11 -0.23
N LYS A 867 -38.43 -2.90 -0.69
CA LYS A 867 -37.87 -1.62 -0.22
C LYS A 867 -38.75 -0.93 0.80
N PHE A 868 -39.99 -1.40 0.97
CA PHE A 868 -40.95 -0.85 1.92
C PHE A 868 -40.66 -1.33 3.35
N VAL A 869 -40.58 -0.37 4.26
CA VAL A 869 -40.43 -0.56 5.70
C VAL A 869 -41.63 0.08 6.38
N SER A 870 -42.47 -0.76 7.02
CA SER A 870 -43.61 -0.25 7.78
C SER A 870 -43.12 0.55 8.99
N THR A 871 -43.70 1.73 9.21
CA THR A 871 -43.51 2.46 10.45
C THR A 871 -44.33 1.79 11.57
N PRO A 872 -43.76 1.50 12.76
CA PRO A 872 -44.49 0.84 13.84
C PRO A 872 -45.68 1.69 14.29
N PHE A 873 -46.88 1.11 14.25
CA PHE A 873 -48.09 1.70 14.78
C PHE A 873 -48.17 1.41 16.28
N GLU A 874 -47.45 2.17 17.12
CA GLU A 874 -47.72 2.30 18.57
C GLU A 874 -46.68 3.21 19.25
N LEU A 875 -47.03 4.49 19.46
CA LEU A 875 -46.51 5.31 20.58
C LEU A 875 -47.29 6.61 20.84
N LEU A 876 -48.47 6.83 20.23
CA LEU A 876 -49.25 8.06 20.45
C LEU A 876 -50.75 7.89 20.71
N GLN A 877 -51.28 6.67 20.84
CA GLN A 877 -52.70 6.46 21.18
C GLN A 877 -52.98 5.77 22.53
N GLY A 878 -51.97 5.22 23.23
CA GLY A 878 -52.19 4.51 24.50
C GLY A 878 -52.47 5.36 25.75
N LYS A 879 -52.51 6.70 25.67
CA LYS A 879 -52.80 7.58 26.84
C LYS A 879 -53.71 8.77 26.49
N LYS A 880 -54.75 8.58 25.67
CA LYS A 880 -55.73 9.67 25.41
C LYS A 880 -57.20 9.37 25.71
N ASP A 881 -57.61 8.12 25.93
CA ASP A 881 -59.03 7.80 26.06
C ASP A 881 -59.57 7.58 27.49
N GLN A 882 -58.82 7.99 28.53
CA GLN A 882 -59.36 8.08 29.91
C GLN A 882 -59.20 9.45 30.59
N ALA A 883 -58.66 10.46 29.91
CA ALA A 883 -58.48 11.81 30.48
C ALA A 883 -59.34 12.92 29.83
N PHE A 884 -60.17 12.58 28.84
CA PHE A 884 -61.01 13.55 28.12
C PHE A 884 -62.48 13.54 28.56
N THR A 885 -62.76 13.43 29.86
CA THR A 885 -64.07 13.84 30.41
C THR A 885 -63.94 14.29 31.87
N LYS A 886 -63.28 15.44 32.10
CA LYS A 886 -63.68 16.46 33.11
C LYS A 886 -62.65 17.58 33.23
N LYS A 887 -63.18 18.80 33.27
CA LYS A 887 -62.61 20.09 33.74
C LYS A 887 -61.78 20.92 32.77
N THR A 888 -62.53 21.86 32.19
CA THR A 888 -62.22 23.29 32.11
C THR A 888 -61.43 23.85 33.30
N GLU A 889 -60.63 24.88 32.99
CA GLU A 889 -59.90 25.83 33.84
C GLU A 889 -58.49 25.43 34.34
N SER A 890 -57.56 26.36 34.11
CA SER A 890 -56.12 26.39 34.41
C SER A 890 -55.20 25.58 33.49
N GLY A 891 -54.15 26.26 33.02
CA GLY A 891 -53.30 25.86 31.90
C GLY A 891 -52.14 24.93 32.26
N GLU A 892 -51.29 24.76 31.23
CA GLU A 892 -50.13 23.87 31.11
C GLU A 892 -50.42 22.45 30.59
N ILE A 893 -50.20 22.25 29.29
CA ILE A 893 -50.03 20.93 28.67
C ILE A 893 -48.56 20.80 28.28
N LYS A 894 -47.75 20.17 29.15
CA LYS A 894 -46.44 19.59 28.79
C LYS A 894 -46.69 18.23 28.14
N GLY A 895 -46.66 18.18 26.81
CA GLY A 895 -46.62 16.95 26.03
C GLY A 895 -45.29 16.84 25.29
N ARG A 896 -44.47 15.84 25.64
CA ARG A 896 -43.25 15.47 24.90
C ARG A 896 -43.63 15.06 23.48
N PHE A 897 -43.25 15.88 22.50
CA PHE A 897 -43.10 15.49 21.11
C PHE A 897 -41.60 15.26 20.86
N GLU A 898 -41.12 14.05 21.15
CA GLU A 898 -39.91 13.55 20.51
C GLU A 898 -40.36 12.98 19.18
N ILE A 899 -40.05 13.63 18.05
CA ILE A 899 -39.95 13.06 16.70
C ILE A 899 -39.48 14.16 15.73
N PHE A 900 -38.46 13.81 14.93
CA PHE A 900 -37.86 14.46 13.76
C PHE A 900 -36.89 15.63 13.94
N ASN A 901 -35.61 15.27 14.10
CA ASN A 901 -34.46 16.04 13.61
C ASN A 901 -33.79 15.20 12.50
N VAL A 902 -34.37 15.19 11.29
CA VAL A 902 -33.92 14.32 10.18
C VAL A 902 -32.56 14.75 9.62
N ASP A 903 -32.07 15.94 9.94
CA ASP A 903 -30.71 16.39 9.54
C ASP A 903 -29.61 16.08 10.57
N LEU A 904 -29.93 15.40 11.68
CA LEU A 904 -28.96 15.01 12.73
C LEU A 904 -29.01 13.51 13.10
N LEU A 905 -29.96 12.74 12.57
CA LEU A 905 -30.04 11.29 12.80
C LEU A 905 -28.96 10.50 12.05
N ASP A 906 -28.23 11.10 11.12
CA ASP A 906 -27.02 10.51 10.52
C ASP A 906 -25.77 10.59 11.41
N ILE A 907 -25.86 11.19 12.61
CA ILE A 907 -24.76 11.19 13.60
C ILE A 907 -24.98 10.12 14.69
N ALA A 908 -26.11 9.41 14.70
CA ALA A 908 -26.32 8.35 15.70
C ALA A 908 -27.31 7.26 15.26
N VAL A 909 -26.96 6.40 14.30
CA VAL A 909 -27.19 4.93 14.34
C VAL A 909 -26.31 4.25 13.26
N THR A 910 -25.11 3.82 13.65
CA THR A 910 -24.45 2.64 13.06
C THR A 910 -24.02 1.72 14.19
N GLN A 911 -24.99 1.01 14.77
CA GLN A 911 -24.70 -0.20 15.54
C GLN A 911 -25.42 -1.36 14.87
N SER A 912 -24.60 -2.32 14.46
CA SER A 912 -24.99 -3.65 14.04
C SER A 912 -25.89 -4.29 15.09
N GLU A 913 -27.05 -4.78 14.66
CA GLU A 913 -27.85 -5.74 15.41
C GLU A 913 -27.01 -7.00 15.67
N THR A 914 -26.72 -7.28 16.94
CA THR A 914 -26.50 -8.63 17.42
C THR A 914 -27.44 -8.85 18.59
N ALA A 915 -28.44 -9.70 18.36
CA ALA A 915 -29.34 -10.21 19.39
C ALA A 915 -28.53 -10.89 20.51
N MET A 916 -28.81 -10.53 21.76
CA MET A 916 -28.55 -11.37 22.92
C MET A 916 -29.90 -11.73 23.53
N ASP A 917 -30.19 -13.03 23.53
CA ASP A 917 -31.26 -13.64 24.30
C ASP A 917 -30.86 -13.65 25.77
N ASP A 918 -31.68 -13.00 26.61
CA ASP A 918 -31.74 -13.24 28.05
C ASP A 918 -32.76 -14.35 28.32
N GLN A 919 -32.30 -15.48 28.87
CA GLN A 919 -33.15 -16.33 29.71
C GLN A 919 -32.36 -16.86 30.91
N LEU A 920 -32.80 -16.38 32.08
CA LEU A 920 -32.99 -17.07 33.38
C LEU A 920 -31.98 -18.16 33.78
N TYR A 921 -31.38 -18.01 34.97
CA TYR A 921 -31.76 -18.80 36.15
C TYR A 921 -31.35 -18.09 37.45
N SER A 922 -32.27 -18.14 38.39
CA SER A 922 -32.18 -17.78 39.81
C SER A 922 -31.42 -18.84 40.62
N GLU A 923 -30.86 -18.41 41.75
CA GLU A 923 -30.98 -19.00 43.11
C GLU A 923 -29.69 -18.92 43.94
N ASP A 924 -29.97 -18.67 45.21
CA ASP A 924 -29.17 -18.30 46.35
C ASP A 924 -28.31 -19.43 46.97
N MET A 925 -27.39 -19.01 47.83
CA MET A 925 -26.89 -19.65 49.07
C MET A 925 -26.25 -21.06 49.00
N ASP A 926 -24.98 -21.18 49.39
CA ASP A 926 -24.64 -21.53 50.80
C ASP A 926 -23.12 -21.54 51.07
N GLU A 927 -22.81 -21.34 52.35
CA GLU A 927 -21.53 -21.14 53.02
C GLU A 927 -20.70 -22.42 53.28
N ASN A 928 -19.41 -22.20 53.58
CA ASN A 928 -18.51 -22.95 54.49
C ASN A 928 -18.13 -24.40 54.13
N ASP A 929 -16.84 -24.73 54.06
CA ASP A 929 -16.00 -24.96 55.26
C ASP A 929 -14.54 -25.38 54.91
N THR A 930 -13.61 -24.68 55.55
CA THR A 930 -12.36 -25.10 56.24
C THR A 930 -11.33 -26.07 55.64
N ASP A 931 -10.08 -25.57 55.69
CA ASP A 931 -8.85 -26.15 56.26
C ASP A 931 -8.39 -27.57 55.87
N ASN A 932 -7.18 -27.69 55.32
CA ASN A 932 -6.03 -27.91 56.21
C ASN A 932 -4.67 -27.79 55.52
N GLN A 933 -3.71 -27.49 56.38
CA GLN A 933 -2.39 -26.94 56.16
C GLN A 933 -1.32 -28.03 56.40
N LEU A 934 -0.07 -27.73 56.04
CA LEU A 934 1.20 -28.23 56.61
C LEU A 934 1.95 -29.41 55.92
N ASN A 935 3.05 -29.01 55.26
CA ASN A 935 4.46 -29.22 55.64
C ASN A 935 5.24 -30.56 55.41
N LEU A 936 6.40 -30.34 54.77
CA LEU A 936 7.79 -30.67 55.14
C LEU A 936 8.37 -32.09 54.90
N GLU A 937 9.47 -32.03 54.13
CA GLU A 937 10.82 -32.57 54.38
C GLU A 937 11.19 -34.06 54.16
N ASP A 938 12.21 -34.19 53.30
CA ASP A 938 13.50 -34.88 53.48
C ASP A 938 13.75 -36.36 53.11
N VAL A 939 14.75 -36.51 52.19
CA VAL A 939 16.04 -37.26 52.29
C VAL A 939 15.92 -38.79 52.59
N ASP A 940 16.45 -39.75 51.83
CA ASP A 940 17.87 -40.00 51.52
C ASP A 940 18.05 -41.27 50.66
N GLU A 941 19.31 -41.46 50.26
CA GLU A 941 19.98 -42.38 49.34
C GLU A 941 20.08 -43.89 49.70
N THR A 942 20.79 -44.60 48.81
CA THR A 942 21.62 -45.83 48.94
C THR A 942 20.95 -47.18 48.60
N ASP A 943 21.55 -48.19 47.99
CA ASP A 943 22.80 -48.37 47.21
C ASP A 943 22.79 -49.78 46.54
N THR A 944 23.66 -49.95 45.54
CA THR A 944 24.47 -51.17 45.19
C THR A 944 23.93 -52.48 44.54
N ASP A 945 24.76 -52.92 43.57
CA ASP A 945 25.21 -54.28 43.18
C ASP A 945 24.45 -55.15 42.16
N ASN A 946 25.05 -55.36 40.97
CA ASN A 946 25.89 -56.55 40.73
C ASN A 946 26.54 -56.64 39.32
N GLN A 947 27.59 -57.47 39.27
CA GLN A 947 28.63 -57.61 38.24
C GLN A 947 28.30 -58.46 36.98
N TRP A 948 28.86 -58.00 35.84
CA TRP A 948 29.63 -58.65 34.76
C TRP A 948 29.25 -60.03 34.18
N ASN A 949 29.16 -60.10 32.85
CA ASN A 949 29.78 -61.17 32.05
C ASN A 949 30.13 -60.69 30.62
N LEU A 950 31.33 -61.06 30.18
CA LEU A 950 31.88 -60.95 28.83
C LEU A 950 31.68 -62.30 28.13
N GLU A 951 31.16 -62.32 26.91
CA GLU A 951 31.58 -63.23 25.83
C GLU A 951 30.96 -62.78 24.49
N ASP A 952 31.69 -63.10 23.42
CA ASP A 952 31.40 -62.98 21.98
C ASP A 952 31.73 -61.66 21.24
N MET A 953 32.96 -61.65 20.70
CA MET A 953 33.30 -60.95 19.45
C MET A 953 32.89 -61.83 18.27
N ASP A 954 32.06 -61.31 17.37
CA ASP A 954 32.06 -61.72 15.97
C ASP A 954 31.94 -60.46 15.10
N GLU A 955 32.95 -60.24 14.26
CA GLU A 955 33.00 -59.19 13.24
C GLU A 955 32.23 -59.67 12.01
N THR A 956 31.15 -58.99 11.61
CA THR A 956 30.82 -58.77 10.19
C THR A 956 29.88 -57.57 10.00
N ASP A 957 30.36 -56.62 9.20
CA ASP A 957 29.64 -55.72 8.28
C ASP A 957 28.47 -54.83 8.76
N THR A 958 28.81 -53.54 8.84
CA THR A 958 28.12 -52.41 8.19
C THR A 958 26.62 -52.23 8.41
N ASP A 959 26.25 -51.59 9.52
CA ASP A 959 25.31 -50.46 9.48
C ASP A 959 25.52 -49.55 10.71
N ASN A 960 26.36 -48.52 10.59
CA ASN A 960 26.63 -47.52 11.65
C ASN A 960 25.45 -46.52 11.81
N GLN A 961 24.22 -47.01 11.93
CA GLN A 961 23.09 -46.15 12.24
C GLN A 961 22.97 -45.98 13.75
N LEU A 962 23.44 -44.83 14.26
CA LEU A 962 23.17 -44.41 15.64
C LEU A 962 21.65 -44.32 15.84
N ASN A 963 21.09 -44.91 16.89
CA ASN A 963 19.71 -44.70 17.31
C ASN A 963 19.65 -43.79 18.55
N LEU A 964 18.61 -42.95 18.64
CA LEU A 964 18.48 -42.00 19.76
C LEU A 964 18.34 -42.71 21.12
N GLU A 965 17.69 -43.88 21.13
CA GLU A 965 17.46 -44.70 22.33
C GLU A 965 18.76 -45.30 22.89
N ASP A 966 19.83 -45.34 22.09
CA ASP A 966 21.14 -45.88 22.46
C ASP A 966 22.10 -44.82 23.01
N THR A 967 21.58 -43.64 23.36
CA THR A 967 22.38 -42.53 23.90
C THR A 967 21.98 -42.18 25.34
N ASN A 968 22.98 -41.86 26.17
CA ASN A 968 22.79 -41.33 27.53
C ASN A 968 23.09 -39.84 27.54
N VAL A 969 22.18 -39.02 28.06
CA VAL A 969 22.41 -37.58 28.23
C VAL A 969 23.41 -37.35 29.38
N ILE A 970 24.50 -36.67 29.08
CA ILE A 970 25.57 -36.36 30.06
C ILE A 970 25.39 -34.97 30.64
N LYS A 971 25.20 -33.96 29.78
CA LYS A 971 25.12 -32.55 30.19
C LYS A 971 24.39 -31.70 29.16
N VAL A 972 23.66 -30.68 29.60
CA VAL A 972 23.15 -29.64 28.69
C VAL A 972 24.29 -28.67 28.34
N LEU A 973 24.63 -28.57 27.06
CA LEU A 973 25.67 -27.66 26.55
C LEU A 973 25.14 -26.24 26.31
N GLY A 974 23.83 -26.10 26.00
CA GLY A 974 23.20 -24.79 25.86
C GLY A 974 21.70 -24.84 25.52
N LYS A 975 20.98 -23.76 25.81
CA LYS A 975 19.59 -23.52 25.38
C LYS A 975 19.57 -22.32 24.42
N SER A 976 18.97 -22.48 23.24
CA SER A 976 18.85 -21.42 22.22
C SER A 976 17.41 -21.29 21.71
N ASN A 977 17.09 -20.23 20.98
CA ASN A 977 15.78 -20.04 20.33
C ASN A 977 15.39 -21.19 19.36
N GLY A 978 16.36 -22.02 18.94
CA GLY A 978 16.14 -23.17 18.06
C GLY A 978 15.99 -24.51 18.78
N GLY A 979 16.02 -24.54 20.12
CA GLY A 979 15.88 -25.74 20.95
C GLY A 979 17.08 -26.01 21.89
N ILE A 980 17.09 -27.20 22.51
CA ILE A 980 18.06 -27.61 23.54
C ILE A 980 19.22 -28.38 22.89
N VAL A 981 20.44 -28.07 23.31
CA VAL A 981 21.67 -28.76 22.88
C VAL A 981 22.27 -29.52 24.07
N GLN A 982 22.44 -30.83 23.92
CA GLN A 982 22.88 -31.75 24.97
C GLN A 982 24.11 -32.53 24.50
N LEU A 983 25.09 -32.70 25.39
CA LEU A 983 26.14 -33.70 25.25
C LEU A 983 25.54 -35.06 25.57
N VAL A 984 25.66 -35.99 24.65
CA VAL A 984 25.18 -37.36 24.81
C VAL A 984 26.34 -38.33 24.58
N GLN A 985 26.32 -39.46 25.28
CA GLN A 985 27.28 -40.53 25.12
C GLN A 985 26.58 -41.76 24.58
N HIS A 986 27.11 -42.34 23.50
CA HIS A 986 26.59 -43.59 22.96
C HIS A 986 26.89 -44.74 23.94
N LYS A 987 25.86 -45.54 24.28
CA LYS A 987 25.91 -46.55 25.34
C LYS A 987 26.98 -47.63 25.09
N LEU A 988 27.10 -48.11 23.85
CA LEU A 988 28.01 -49.19 23.47
C LEU A 988 29.44 -48.69 23.17
N THR A 989 29.58 -47.69 22.30
CA THR A 989 30.91 -47.23 21.84
C THR A 989 31.57 -46.24 22.80
N ARG A 990 30.84 -45.76 23.82
CA ARG A 990 31.28 -44.71 24.76
C ARG A 990 31.69 -43.39 24.10
N GLN A 991 31.42 -43.22 22.80
CA GLN A 991 31.74 -42.03 22.04
C GLN A 991 30.76 -40.88 22.37
N PHE A 992 31.29 -39.67 22.44
CA PHE A 992 30.51 -38.46 22.72
C PHE A 992 29.97 -37.82 21.44
N PHE A 993 28.73 -37.37 21.50
CA PHE A 993 28.03 -36.64 20.45
C PHE A 993 27.24 -35.47 21.03
N VAL A 994 26.78 -34.57 20.16
CA VAL A 994 25.91 -33.46 20.53
C VAL A 994 24.52 -33.69 19.96
N LEU A 995 23.53 -33.85 20.84
CA LEU A 995 22.12 -33.94 20.48
C LEU A 995 21.49 -32.55 20.47
N LYS A 996 20.98 -32.12 19.33
CA LYS A 996 20.24 -30.87 19.15
C LYS A 996 18.78 -31.18 18.79
N GLN A 997 17.86 -30.84 19.68
CA GLN A 997 16.43 -31.03 19.45
C GLN A 997 15.82 -29.75 18.87
N ILE A 998 15.14 -29.84 17.72
CA ILE A 998 14.50 -28.70 17.03
C ILE A 998 12.99 -28.74 17.28
N ILE A 999 12.40 -27.55 17.48
CA ILE A 999 10.98 -27.32 17.83
C ILE A 999 10.00 -28.15 16.97
N GLN A 1000 8.97 -28.66 17.67
CA GLN A 1000 7.86 -29.50 17.21
C GLN A 1000 7.26 -29.02 15.87
N ILE A 1001 7.16 -29.94 14.91
CA ILE A 1001 6.52 -29.74 13.61
C ILE A 1001 5.11 -30.30 13.73
N ASN A 1002 4.09 -29.46 13.50
CA ASN A 1002 2.67 -29.80 13.68
C ASN A 1002 2.15 -30.97 12.79
N MET A 1003 2.97 -31.57 11.92
CA MET A 1003 2.62 -32.71 11.08
C MET A 1003 3.77 -33.72 11.01
N GLU A 1004 3.51 -34.96 11.44
CA GLU A 1004 4.48 -36.05 11.48
C GLU A 1004 4.98 -36.47 10.08
N SER A 1005 4.12 -36.37 9.06
CA SER A 1005 4.47 -36.67 7.65
C SER A 1005 5.51 -35.70 7.09
N THR A 1006 5.41 -34.41 7.42
CA THR A 1006 6.40 -33.39 7.04
C THR A 1006 7.71 -33.59 7.80
N CYS A 1007 7.66 -33.99 9.06
CA CYS A 1007 8.84 -34.33 9.85
C CYS A 1007 9.63 -35.51 9.26
N LYS A 1008 8.93 -36.57 8.83
CA LYS A 1008 9.53 -37.73 8.14
C LYS A 1008 10.16 -37.35 6.80
N GLN A 1009 9.47 -36.57 5.96
CA GLN A 1009 10.02 -36.09 4.68
C GLN A 1009 11.26 -35.20 4.85
N ILE A 1010 11.29 -34.35 5.88
CA ILE A 1010 12.47 -33.51 6.17
C ILE A 1010 13.62 -34.38 6.68
N ALA A 1011 13.36 -35.33 7.57
CA ALA A 1011 14.40 -36.25 8.05
C ALA A 1011 14.96 -37.11 6.89
N GLU A 1012 14.12 -37.57 5.96
CA GLU A 1012 14.55 -38.30 4.76
C GLU A 1012 15.39 -37.45 3.79
N LYS A 1013 15.00 -36.18 3.56
CA LYS A 1013 15.82 -35.21 2.80
C LYS A 1013 17.16 -34.88 3.45
N LEU A 1014 17.21 -34.90 4.79
CA LEU A 1014 18.45 -34.69 5.54
C LEU A 1014 19.34 -35.94 5.53
N LYS A 1015 18.74 -37.14 5.50
CA LYS A 1015 19.46 -38.42 5.34
C LYS A 1015 20.10 -38.56 3.95
N THR A 1016 19.45 -38.09 2.87
CA THR A 1016 20.03 -38.17 1.51
C THR A 1016 21.27 -37.29 1.29
N ASN A 1017 21.53 -36.30 2.15
CA ASN A 1017 22.75 -35.47 2.13
C ASN A 1017 23.93 -36.06 2.94
N GLN A 1018 23.82 -37.30 3.44
CA GLN A 1018 24.85 -37.96 4.27
C GLN A 1018 26.07 -38.49 3.49
N SER A 1019 26.09 -38.37 2.17
CA SER A 1019 27.08 -39.02 1.30
C SER A 1019 28.46 -38.35 1.26
N SER A 1020 28.70 -37.25 1.97
CA SER A 1020 29.94 -36.48 1.85
C SER A 1020 30.55 -36.08 3.21
N GLN A 1021 31.55 -36.86 3.63
CA GLN A 1021 32.39 -36.61 4.81
C GLN A 1021 33.40 -35.49 4.51
N CYS A 1022 32.97 -34.23 4.51
CA CYS A 1022 33.90 -33.09 4.46
C CYS A 1022 34.52 -32.88 5.86
N PRO A 1023 35.86 -32.91 6.02
CA PRO A 1023 36.51 -32.77 7.33
C PRO A 1023 36.38 -31.36 7.94
N TYR A 1024 35.88 -30.37 7.19
CA TYR A 1024 35.75 -28.98 7.63
C TYR A 1024 34.30 -28.58 7.96
N VAL A 1025 33.37 -29.55 7.93
CA VAL A 1025 31.97 -29.36 8.25
C VAL A 1025 31.55 -30.41 9.28
N VAL A 1026 30.77 -30.02 10.27
CA VAL A 1026 30.35 -30.89 11.37
C VAL A 1026 29.48 -32.03 10.83
N TYR A 1027 29.89 -33.27 11.08
CA TYR A 1027 29.09 -34.45 10.74
C TYR A 1027 27.77 -34.46 11.50
N TYR A 1028 26.68 -34.85 10.84
CA TYR A 1028 25.35 -34.90 11.46
C TYR A 1028 24.50 -36.07 10.98
N GLN A 1029 23.60 -36.52 11.86
CA GLN A 1029 22.54 -37.48 11.58
C GLN A 1029 21.21 -36.96 12.13
N ALA A 1030 20.16 -36.97 11.30
CA ALA A 1030 18.85 -36.43 11.66
C ALA A 1030 17.82 -37.56 11.90
N PHE A 1031 17.01 -37.38 12.93
CA PHE A 1031 15.95 -38.27 13.39
C PHE A 1031 14.65 -37.48 13.53
N CYS A 1032 13.52 -38.13 13.29
CA CYS A 1032 12.20 -37.61 13.64
C CYS A 1032 11.64 -38.47 14.76
N ASN A 1033 11.33 -37.88 15.92
CA ASN A 1033 10.68 -38.57 17.03
C ASN A 1033 9.59 -37.67 17.62
N ASP A 1034 8.38 -38.20 17.84
CA ASP A 1034 7.22 -37.47 18.40
C ASP A 1034 6.92 -36.11 17.75
N GLY A 1035 7.09 -36.02 16.42
CA GLY A 1035 6.89 -34.77 15.68
C GLY A 1035 7.98 -33.71 15.89
N ALA A 1036 9.07 -34.01 16.60
CA ALA A 1036 10.26 -33.18 16.73
C ALA A 1036 11.42 -33.74 15.90
N ILE A 1037 12.27 -32.85 15.37
CA ILE A 1037 13.48 -33.27 14.65
C ILE A 1037 14.66 -33.17 15.59
N SER A 1038 15.32 -34.30 15.81
CA SER A 1038 16.54 -34.40 16.62
C SER A 1038 17.74 -34.60 15.70
N ILE A 1039 18.80 -33.83 15.88
CA ILE A 1039 20.04 -33.94 15.11
C ILE A 1039 21.18 -34.32 16.04
N ILE A 1040 21.81 -35.45 15.79
CA ILE A 1040 23.06 -35.85 16.44
C ILE A 1040 24.21 -35.28 15.60
N LEU A 1041 25.11 -34.56 16.26
CA LEU A 1041 26.29 -33.91 15.68
C LEU A 1041 27.55 -34.51 16.30
N GLU A 1042 28.67 -34.54 15.57
CA GLU A 1042 29.95 -34.89 16.20
C GLU A 1042 30.31 -33.87 17.30
N TYR A 1043 30.95 -34.34 18.37
CA TYR A 1043 31.34 -33.50 19.48
C TYR A 1043 32.70 -32.83 19.23
N MET A 1044 32.72 -31.50 19.27
CA MET A 1044 33.92 -30.66 19.20
C MET A 1044 34.27 -30.15 20.60
N ASP A 1045 35.30 -30.74 21.20
CA ASP A 1045 35.63 -30.62 22.63
C ASP A 1045 36.28 -29.28 23.03
N GLY A 1046 36.72 -28.47 22.07
CA GLY A 1046 37.22 -27.11 22.28
C GLY A 1046 36.14 -26.03 22.25
N GLY A 1047 34.87 -26.40 22.04
CA GLY A 1047 33.73 -25.47 22.01
C GLY A 1047 33.69 -24.61 20.75
N SER A 1048 33.02 -23.46 20.83
CA SER A 1048 32.93 -22.52 19.70
C SER A 1048 34.04 -21.48 19.74
N LEU A 1049 34.34 -20.86 18.59
CA LEU A 1049 35.32 -19.78 18.50
C LEU A 1049 34.91 -18.56 19.35
N ALA A 1050 33.60 -18.36 19.58
CA ALA A 1050 33.09 -17.36 20.53
C ALA A 1050 33.50 -17.67 21.98
N ASP A 1051 33.47 -18.95 22.37
CA ASP A 1051 33.88 -19.39 23.71
C ASP A 1051 35.40 -19.27 23.87
N PHE A 1052 36.15 -19.59 22.82
CA PHE A 1052 37.59 -19.43 22.77
C PHE A 1052 38.00 -17.94 22.89
N LEU A 1053 37.35 -17.03 22.15
CA LEU A 1053 37.61 -15.59 22.21
C LEU A 1053 37.41 -14.99 23.60
N LYS A 1054 36.40 -15.46 24.34
CA LYS A 1054 36.18 -15.03 25.74
C LYS A 1054 37.36 -15.37 26.65
N GLN A 1055 38.14 -16.39 26.34
CA GLN A 1055 39.28 -16.82 27.13
C GLN A 1055 40.58 -16.10 26.73
N VAL A 1056 40.86 -15.99 25.41
CA VAL A 1056 42.15 -15.49 24.91
C VAL A 1056 42.16 -14.00 24.55
N LYS A 1057 40.99 -13.34 24.54
CA LYS A 1057 40.75 -11.94 24.13
C LYS A 1057 41.03 -11.66 22.65
N SER A 1058 42.16 -12.07 22.08
CA SER A 1058 42.45 -11.97 20.65
C SER A 1058 43.28 -13.16 20.17
N ILE A 1059 43.20 -13.47 18.88
CA ILE A 1059 43.91 -14.58 18.25
C ILE A 1059 45.00 -14.03 17.33
N PRO A 1060 46.27 -14.43 17.50
CA PRO A 1060 47.34 -13.97 16.63
C PRO A 1060 47.14 -14.38 15.17
N GLU A 1061 47.57 -13.50 14.26
CA GLU A 1061 47.38 -13.63 12.81
C GLU A 1061 47.79 -15.02 12.22
N PRO A 1062 48.91 -15.65 12.60
CA PRO A 1062 49.28 -16.97 12.05
C PRO A 1062 48.26 -18.07 12.37
N TYR A 1063 47.65 -18.02 13.56
CA TYR A 1063 46.61 -18.97 13.95
C TYR A 1063 45.28 -18.64 13.29
N LEU A 1064 44.97 -17.35 13.11
CA LEU A 1064 43.81 -16.92 12.32
C LEU A 1064 43.90 -17.36 10.86
N ALA A 1065 45.08 -17.31 10.25
CA ALA A 1065 45.28 -17.82 8.91
C ALA A 1065 44.97 -19.34 8.82
N ALA A 1066 45.43 -20.13 9.81
CA ALA A 1066 45.14 -21.55 9.88
C ALA A 1066 43.63 -21.85 10.09
N ILE A 1067 42.95 -21.06 10.92
CA ILE A 1067 41.50 -21.15 11.14
C ILE A 1067 40.75 -20.76 9.85
N CYS A 1068 41.11 -19.63 9.25
CA CYS A 1068 40.52 -19.11 8.01
C CYS A 1068 40.60 -20.13 6.88
N MET A 1069 41.77 -20.75 6.70
CA MET A 1069 41.99 -21.79 5.69
C MET A 1069 41.01 -22.97 5.84
N GLN A 1070 40.78 -23.45 7.06
CA GLN A 1070 39.85 -24.54 7.33
C GLN A 1070 38.40 -24.12 7.07
N VAL A 1071 38.01 -22.92 7.49
CA VAL A 1071 36.66 -22.38 7.26
C VAL A 1071 36.39 -22.15 5.77
N LEU A 1072 37.37 -21.63 5.01
CA LEU A 1072 37.24 -21.46 3.56
C LEU A 1072 37.06 -22.80 2.85
N LYS A 1073 37.79 -23.84 3.23
CA LYS A 1073 37.59 -25.20 2.69
C LYS A 1073 36.18 -25.74 2.99
N GLY A 1074 35.67 -25.49 4.20
CA GLY A 1074 34.28 -25.80 4.57
C GLY A 1074 33.25 -25.04 3.72
N LEU A 1075 33.45 -23.74 3.51
CA LEU A 1075 32.57 -22.91 2.67
C LEU A 1075 32.63 -23.30 1.19
N ILE A 1076 33.82 -23.63 0.65
CA ILE A 1076 33.96 -24.11 -0.74
C ILE A 1076 33.15 -25.39 -0.94
N TYR A 1077 33.28 -26.35 -0.02
CA TYR A 1077 32.50 -27.56 -0.05
C TYR A 1077 30.99 -27.27 0.01
N LEU A 1078 30.54 -26.43 0.96
CA LEU A 1078 29.13 -26.06 1.07
C LEU A 1078 28.61 -25.38 -0.21
N HIS A 1079 29.33 -24.39 -0.74
CA HIS A 1079 28.89 -23.57 -1.88
C HIS A 1079 28.91 -24.33 -3.21
N PHE A 1080 29.95 -25.12 -3.46
CA PHE A 1080 30.23 -25.68 -4.78
C PHE A 1080 29.96 -27.18 -4.91
N GLU A 1081 30.06 -27.95 -3.82
CA GLU A 1081 29.80 -29.39 -3.83
C GLU A 1081 28.40 -29.70 -3.28
N ALA A 1082 28.02 -29.08 -2.17
CA ALA A 1082 26.69 -29.28 -1.57
C ALA A 1082 25.61 -28.31 -2.07
N HIS A 1083 25.98 -27.25 -2.81
CA HIS A 1083 25.09 -26.16 -3.25
C HIS A 1083 24.26 -25.50 -2.12
N ILE A 1084 24.83 -25.41 -0.92
CA ILE A 1084 24.26 -24.81 0.29
C ILE A 1084 24.93 -23.47 0.57
N ILE A 1085 24.13 -22.42 0.79
CA ILE A 1085 24.60 -21.14 1.36
C ILE A 1085 24.37 -21.20 2.88
N HIS A 1086 25.38 -20.87 3.68
CA HIS A 1086 25.29 -21.02 5.14
C HIS A 1086 24.39 -19.95 5.77
N ARG A 1087 24.52 -18.68 5.34
CA ARG A 1087 23.68 -17.52 5.74
C ARG A 1087 23.76 -17.13 7.23
N ASN A 1088 24.73 -17.63 7.99
CA ASN A 1088 24.83 -17.35 9.44
C ASN A 1088 26.22 -17.67 10.00
N ILE A 1089 27.27 -17.32 9.25
CA ILE A 1089 28.65 -17.50 9.71
C ILE A 1089 28.91 -16.46 10.82
N LYS A 1090 29.33 -16.94 11.99
CA LYS A 1090 29.69 -16.15 13.18
C LYS A 1090 30.54 -17.00 14.13
N PRO A 1091 31.23 -16.42 15.14
CA PRO A 1091 32.19 -17.17 15.95
C PRO A 1091 31.55 -18.35 16.71
N SER A 1092 30.27 -18.22 17.12
CA SER A 1092 29.52 -19.31 17.78
C SER A 1092 29.14 -20.47 16.86
N LYS A 1093 29.40 -20.39 15.56
CA LYS A 1093 29.12 -21.43 14.55
C LYS A 1093 30.37 -22.05 13.92
N LEU A 1094 31.54 -21.64 14.40
CA LEU A 1094 32.82 -22.25 14.08
C LEU A 1094 33.27 -23.01 15.32
N LEU A 1095 33.31 -24.33 15.25
CA LEU A 1095 33.69 -25.18 16.38
C LEU A 1095 35.14 -25.61 16.25
N ILE A 1096 35.85 -25.67 17.37
CA ILE A 1096 37.25 -26.09 17.46
C ILE A 1096 37.38 -27.28 18.41
N ASN A 1097 38.36 -28.14 18.18
CA ASN A 1097 38.72 -29.24 19.07
C ASN A 1097 40.18 -29.13 19.55
N HIS A 1098 40.57 -29.91 20.56
CA HIS A 1098 41.94 -29.88 21.10
C HIS A 1098 43.01 -30.32 20.09
N ARG A 1099 42.62 -30.91 18.95
CA ARG A 1099 43.52 -31.26 17.83
C ARG A 1099 43.77 -30.09 16.88
N GLY A 1100 43.13 -28.95 17.08
CA GLY A 1100 43.24 -27.76 16.23
C GLY A 1100 42.39 -27.81 14.96
N GLU A 1101 41.46 -28.76 14.86
CA GLU A 1101 40.52 -28.86 13.74
C GLU A 1101 39.39 -27.85 13.92
N VAL A 1102 39.03 -27.15 12.85
CA VAL A 1102 37.94 -26.18 12.83
C VAL A 1102 36.86 -26.62 11.85
N LYS A 1103 35.62 -26.73 12.35
CA LYS A 1103 34.48 -27.19 11.56
C LYS A 1103 33.30 -26.23 11.62
N ILE A 1104 32.63 -26.07 10.48
CA ILE A 1104 31.39 -25.27 10.35
C ILE A 1104 30.19 -26.10 10.81
N THR A 1105 29.35 -25.53 11.69
CA THR A 1105 28.12 -26.19 12.19
C THR A 1105 26.85 -25.43 11.81
N ASP A 1106 25.67 -26.02 12.02
CA ASP A 1106 24.34 -25.41 11.81
C ASP A 1106 23.95 -25.02 10.36
N PHE A 1107 24.69 -25.46 9.34
CA PHE A 1107 24.32 -25.34 7.93
C PHE A 1107 23.04 -26.15 7.57
N VAL A 1108 22.65 -27.12 8.41
CA VAL A 1108 21.41 -27.91 8.25
C VAL A 1108 20.14 -27.09 8.51
N VAL A 1109 20.26 -25.99 9.27
CA VAL A 1109 19.14 -25.06 9.49
C VAL A 1109 18.92 -24.18 8.25
N SER A 1110 19.95 -23.94 7.43
CA SER A 1110 19.84 -23.10 6.23
C SER A 1110 19.17 -23.80 5.03
N THR A 1111 19.19 -25.14 4.97
CA THR A 1111 18.44 -25.93 3.96
C THR A 1111 16.93 -25.97 4.19
N ARG A 1112 16.47 -25.76 5.45
CA ARG A 1112 15.04 -25.51 5.72
C ARG A 1112 14.58 -24.19 5.10
N LEU A 1113 15.41 -23.15 5.15
CA LEU A 1113 15.10 -21.80 4.64
C LEU A 1113 15.08 -21.71 3.10
N THR A 1114 15.61 -22.71 2.38
CA THR A 1114 15.54 -22.77 0.91
C THR A 1114 14.35 -23.58 0.40
N SER A 1115 13.86 -24.57 1.16
CA SER A 1115 12.73 -25.42 0.76
C SER A 1115 11.36 -24.87 1.20
N SER A 1116 11.32 -23.97 2.17
CA SER A 1116 10.13 -23.19 2.52
C SER A 1116 10.30 -21.74 2.08
N SER A 1117 10.12 -21.48 0.78
CA SER A 1117 10.22 -20.14 0.17
C SER A 1117 9.17 -19.11 0.64
N GLY A 1118 8.44 -19.38 1.73
CA GLY A 1118 7.46 -18.48 2.36
C GLY A 1118 7.71 -18.20 3.85
N ARG A 1119 8.87 -18.56 4.42
CA ARG A 1119 9.20 -18.30 5.85
C ARG A 1119 10.63 -17.81 6.11
N ALA A 1120 11.26 -17.16 5.14
CA ALA A 1120 12.50 -16.42 5.39
C ALA A 1120 12.28 -15.01 5.99
N ASN A 1121 11.03 -14.66 6.35
CA ASN A 1121 10.67 -13.36 6.95
C ASN A 1121 10.40 -13.42 8.47
N THR A 1122 10.70 -14.52 9.16
CA THR A 1122 10.70 -14.50 10.64
C THR A 1122 11.94 -13.79 11.16
N PHE A 1123 11.76 -12.54 11.60
CA PHE A 1123 12.72 -11.64 12.26
C PHE A 1123 13.18 -12.18 13.63
N VAL A 1124 13.86 -13.32 13.67
CA VAL A 1124 14.49 -13.82 14.90
C VAL A 1124 15.88 -14.38 14.58
N GLY A 1125 16.92 -13.58 14.81
CA GLY A 1125 18.33 -13.96 14.69
C GLY A 1125 19.27 -12.82 15.07
N THR A 1126 20.52 -13.14 15.42
CA THR A 1126 21.58 -12.13 15.66
C THR A 1126 22.04 -11.54 14.33
N TYR A 1127 22.01 -10.22 14.16
CA TYR A 1127 22.22 -9.51 12.88
C TYR A 1127 23.67 -9.08 12.63
N ASP A 1128 24.53 -9.27 13.63
CA ASP A 1128 25.83 -8.59 13.72
C ASP A 1128 26.75 -8.88 12.52
N TYR A 1129 26.72 -10.10 11.99
CA TYR A 1129 27.60 -10.52 10.88
C TYR A 1129 26.92 -10.46 9.51
N MET A 1130 25.72 -9.87 9.42
CA MET A 1130 24.93 -9.86 8.19
C MET A 1130 25.56 -8.93 7.15
N SER A 1131 25.56 -9.34 5.88
CA SER A 1131 26.08 -8.51 4.80
C SER A 1131 25.12 -7.39 4.40
N PRO A 1132 25.62 -6.21 3.97
CA PRO A 1132 24.80 -5.04 3.63
C PRO A 1132 23.72 -5.36 2.59
N GLU A 1133 24.06 -6.10 1.54
CA GLU A 1133 23.11 -6.46 0.48
C GLU A 1133 21.96 -7.35 0.99
N ARG A 1134 22.19 -8.11 2.06
CA ARG A 1134 21.17 -8.92 2.71
C ARG A 1134 20.30 -8.09 3.66
N ILE A 1135 20.85 -7.06 4.28
CA ILE A 1135 20.10 -6.08 5.11
C ILE A 1135 19.16 -5.25 4.22
N VAL A 1136 19.63 -4.81 3.04
CA VAL A 1136 18.87 -3.98 2.09
C VAL A 1136 17.89 -4.79 1.23
N GLY A 1137 17.94 -6.12 1.29
CA GLY A 1137 17.00 -7.01 0.59
C GLY A 1137 17.31 -7.26 -0.89
N GLY A 1138 18.57 -7.08 -1.33
CA GLY A 1138 19.03 -7.39 -2.69
C GLY A 1138 19.20 -8.89 -2.97
N SER A 1139 19.55 -9.26 -4.22
CA SER A 1139 19.91 -10.64 -4.56
C SER A 1139 21.24 -11.02 -3.88
N TYR A 1140 21.18 -11.88 -2.87
CA TYR A 1140 22.35 -12.34 -2.13
C TYR A 1140 22.70 -13.80 -2.49
N GLY A 1141 23.99 -14.10 -2.52
CA GLY A 1141 24.51 -15.42 -2.88
C GLY A 1141 25.64 -15.86 -1.95
N ILE A 1142 26.49 -16.77 -2.43
CA ILE A 1142 27.65 -17.33 -1.70
C ILE A 1142 28.63 -16.28 -1.14
N LYS A 1143 28.64 -15.07 -1.72
CA LYS A 1143 29.50 -13.94 -1.31
C LYS A 1143 29.08 -13.33 0.04
N ALA A 1144 27.85 -13.55 0.50
CA ALA A 1144 27.37 -13.07 1.81
C ALA A 1144 28.06 -13.80 2.97
N ASP A 1145 28.39 -15.09 2.79
CA ASP A 1145 29.13 -15.87 3.79
C ASP A 1145 30.59 -15.39 3.90
N ILE A 1146 31.16 -14.88 2.80
CA ILE A 1146 32.53 -14.32 2.77
C ILE A 1146 32.61 -12.98 3.52
N TRP A 1147 31.59 -12.11 3.39
CA TRP A 1147 31.46 -10.91 4.22
C TRP A 1147 31.43 -11.27 5.71
N SER A 1148 30.56 -12.23 6.06
CA SER A 1148 30.39 -12.69 7.43
C SER A 1148 31.72 -13.24 8.00
N LEU A 1149 32.48 -13.98 7.18
CA LEU A 1149 33.82 -14.46 7.54
C LEU A 1149 34.82 -13.32 7.76
N GLY A 1150 34.78 -12.26 6.94
CA GLY A 1150 35.62 -11.08 7.11
C GLY A 1150 35.42 -10.41 8.48
N LEU A 1151 34.15 -10.22 8.89
CA LEU A 1151 33.82 -9.68 10.21
C LEU A 1151 34.26 -10.60 11.35
N VAL A 1152 34.08 -11.92 11.21
CA VAL A 1152 34.54 -12.91 12.20
C VAL A 1152 36.06 -12.83 12.39
N LEU A 1153 36.84 -12.77 11.31
CA LEU A 1153 38.30 -12.73 11.39
C LEU A 1153 38.78 -11.42 12.02
N LEU A 1154 38.13 -10.30 11.69
CA LEU A 1154 38.48 -9.00 12.26
C LEU A 1154 38.14 -8.92 13.75
N GLU A 1155 37.00 -9.48 14.18
CA GLU A 1155 36.67 -9.62 15.60
C GLU A 1155 37.67 -10.52 16.32
N CYS A 1156 38.04 -11.66 15.71
CA CYS A 1156 38.98 -12.56 16.34
C CYS A 1156 40.39 -11.96 16.47
N ALA A 1157 40.81 -11.14 15.50
CA ALA A 1157 42.11 -10.48 15.48
C ALA A 1157 42.20 -9.33 16.49
N THR A 1158 41.14 -8.52 16.60
CA THR A 1158 41.13 -7.32 17.44
C THR A 1158 40.56 -7.56 18.84
N GLY A 1159 39.86 -8.69 19.04
CA GLY A 1159 39.14 -9.02 20.26
C GLY A 1159 37.89 -8.20 20.50
N LYS A 1160 37.47 -7.40 19.53
CA LYS A 1160 36.29 -6.54 19.59
C LYS A 1160 35.52 -6.64 18.29
N PHE A 1161 34.19 -6.63 18.38
CA PHE A 1161 33.36 -6.59 17.19
C PHE A 1161 33.64 -5.29 16.38
N PRO A 1162 33.76 -5.35 15.04
CA PRO A 1162 34.33 -4.24 14.25
C PRO A 1162 33.50 -2.95 14.19
N TYR A 1163 32.23 -2.99 14.58
CA TYR A 1163 31.36 -1.81 14.64
C TYR A 1163 31.11 -1.42 16.10
N SER A 1164 31.15 -0.11 16.38
CA SER A 1164 30.86 0.46 17.70
C SER A 1164 29.61 1.35 17.67
N PRO A 1165 28.86 1.44 18.78
CA PRO A 1165 27.70 2.34 18.88
C PRO A 1165 28.08 3.81 18.65
N PRO A 1166 27.16 4.65 18.16
CA PRO A 1166 27.34 6.10 18.12
C PRO A 1166 27.61 6.67 19.53
N ASP A 1167 28.33 7.80 19.61
CA ASP A 1167 28.55 8.58 20.84
C ASP A 1167 29.29 7.88 22.00
N GLN A 1168 30.13 6.87 21.72
CA GLN A 1168 30.89 6.11 22.72
C GLN A 1168 30.01 5.37 23.76
N ALA A 1169 28.74 5.10 23.44
CA ALA A 1169 27.90 4.27 24.29
C ALA A 1169 28.46 2.83 24.41
N GLU A 1170 28.38 2.23 25.61
CA GLU A 1170 28.93 0.88 25.87
C GLU A 1170 28.10 -0.25 25.21
N VAL A 1171 26.84 0.00 24.82
CA VAL A 1171 25.90 -1.01 24.29
C VAL A 1171 25.01 -0.41 23.20
N TRP A 1172 24.73 -1.19 22.15
CA TRP A 1172 23.75 -0.83 21.09
C TRP A 1172 22.33 -0.76 21.65
N SER A 1173 21.58 0.32 21.35
CA SER A 1173 20.22 0.51 21.89
C SER A 1173 19.20 -0.44 21.27
N ASN A 1174 19.43 -0.85 20.02
CA ASN A 1174 18.66 -1.85 19.30
C ASN A 1174 19.48 -2.43 18.12
N SER A 1175 19.06 -3.56 17.56
CA SER A 1175 19.75 -4.20 16.43
C SER A 1175 19.67 -3.41 15.12
N TYR A 1176 18.76 -2.43 15.00
CA TYR A 1176 18.60 -1.63 13.79
C TYR A 1176 19.71 -0.59 13.63
N GLU A 1177 20.17 0.03 14.71
CA GLU A 1177 21.31 0.96 14.69
C GLU A 1177 22.57 0.28 14.15
N LEU A 1178 22.82 -0.98 14.54
CA LEU A 1178 23.94 -1.76 14.00
C LEU A 1178 23.74 -2.08 12.51
N MET A 1179 22.52 -2.47 12.10
CA MET A 1179 22.22 -2.76 10.70
C MET A 1179 22.35 -1.51 9.81
N GLU A 1180 21.90 -0.36 10.29
CA GLU A 1180 22.07 0.93 9.62
C GLU A 1180 23.56 1.29 9.54
N CYS A 1181 24.32 1.10 10.62
CA CYS A 1181 25.76 1.31 10.63
C CYS A 1181 26.49 0.40 9.62
N ILE A 1182 26.12 -0.88 9.51
CA ILE A 1182 26.67 -1.81 8.52
C ILE A 1182 26.37 -1.37 7.08
N VAL A 1183 25.23 -0.71 6.83
CA VAL A 1183 24.80 -0.27 5.50
C VAL A 1183 25.38 1.09 5.11
N GLU A 1184 25.41 2.03 6.04
CA GLU A 1184 25.74 3.45 5.79
C GLU A 1184 27.21 3.79 6.05
N GLN A 1185 27.90 3.09 6.96
CA GLN A 1185 29.32 3.34 7.25
C GLN A 1185 30.24 2.60 6.28
N PRO A 1186 31.46 3.11 6.04
CA PRO A 1186 32.46 2.38 5.28
C PRO A 1186 32.74 1.01 5.94
N PRO A 1187 33.02 -0.03 5.13
CA PRO A 1187 33.30 -1.34 5.67
C PRO A 1187 34.55 -1.31 6.56
N PRO A 1188 34.58 -2.13 7.62
CA PRO A 1188 35.66 -2.10 8.58
C PRO A 1188 36.94 -2.67 7.96
N CYS A 1189 38.05 -2.00 8.21
CA CYS A 1189 39.39 -2.39 7.76
C CYS A 1189 40.24 -2.83 8.96
N ALA A 1190 41.17 -3.77 8.74
CA ALA A 1190 42.17 -4.09 9.74
C ALA A 1190 43.15 -2.91 9.92
N PRO A 1191 43.53 -2.55 11.17
CA PRO A 1191 44.52 -1.50 11.43
C PRO A 1191 45.89 -1.84 10.81
N SER A 1192 46.36 -1.03 9.86
CA SER A 1192 47.61 -1.28 9.12
C SER A 1192 48.89 -1.13 9.96
N ASP A 1193 48.77 -0.57 11.16
CA ASP A 1193 49.81 -0.45 12.17
C ASP A 1193 49.99 -1.72 13.02
N GLN A 1194 49.00 -2.63 13.01
CA GLN A 1194 48.97 -3.80 13.91
C GLN A 1194 49.02 -5.15 13.17
N PHE A 1195 48.63 -5.20 11.90
CA PHE A 1195 48.53 -6.45 11.13
C PHE A 1195 49.30 -6.39 9.82
N SER A 1196 49.58 -7.56 9.25
CA SER A 1196 50.32 -7.64 7.97
C SER A 1196 49.55 -6.95 6.82
N PRO A 1197 50.25 -6.43 5.80
CA PRO A 1197 49.62 -5.95 4.58
C PRO A 1197 48.72 -7.00 3.91
N GLU A 1198 49.12 -8.27 3.98
CA GLU A 1198 48.38 -9.40 3.45
C GLU A 1198 47.04 -9.60 4.17
N PHE A 1199 47.04 -9.55 5.52
CA PHE A 1199 45.82 -9.64 6.31
C PHE A 1199 44.90 -8.43 6.08
N CYS A 1200 45.45 -7.22 6.03
CA CYS A 1200 44.69 -6.00 5.74
C CYS A 1200 44.04 -6.03 4.35
N SER A 1201 44.77 -6.51 3.33
CA SER A 1201 44.27 -6.71 1.98
C SER A 1201 43.18 -7.79 1.94
N PHE A 1202 43.36 -8.91 2.64
CA PHE A 1202 42.40 -9.99 2.72
C PHE A 1202 41.07 -9.55 3.34
N ILE A 1203 41.11 -8.84 4.48
CA ILE A 1203 39.91 -8.30 5.14
C ILE A 1203 39.21 -7.28 4.23
N SER A 1204 39.98 -6.40 3.58
CA SER A 1204 39.44 -5.42 2.63
C SER A 1204 38.73 -6.10 1.45
N ALA A 1205 39.28 -7.20 0.92
CA ALA A 1205 38.65 -7.97 -0.15
C ALA A 1205 37.36 -8.68 0.31
N CYS A 1206 37.32 -9.18 1.55
CA CYS A 1206 36.12 -9.79 2.11
C CYS A 1206 35.00 -8.78 2.38
N CYS A 1207 35.37 -7.56 2.81
CA CYS A 1207 34.44 -6.51 3.26
C CYS A 1207 34.25 -5.39 2.22
N TRP A 1208 34.75 -5.50 0.99
CA TRP A 1208 34.68 -4.41 0.01
C TRP A 1208 33.24 -3.92 -0.24
N PHE A 1209 33.05 -2.59 -0.11
CA PHE A 1209 31.79 -1.88 -0.34
C PHE A 1209 32.10 -0.42 -0.73
N PHE A 1210 31.69 0.01 -1.93
CA PHE A 1210 31.57 1.42 -2.28
C PHE A 1210 30.29 1.67 -3.08
N TYR A 1211 29.71 2.85 -2.86
CA TYR A 1211 28.40 3.33 -3.31
C TYR A 1211 27.90 2.78 -4.66
N LEU A 1212 26.71 2.16 -4.62
CA LEU A 1212 25.86 1.87 -5.77
C LEU A 1212 26.55 1.20 -6.98
N LEU A 1213 26.98 -0.07 -6.84
CA LEU A 1213 26.75 -1.18 -7.81
C LEU A 1213 27.62 -2.42 -7.49
N GLN A 1214 26.95 -3.57 -7.45
CA GLN A 1214 27.42 -4.96 -7.63
C GLN A 1214 28.20 -5.69 -6.50
N PRO A 1215 27.57 -6.70 -5.86
CA PRO A 1215 28.22 -7.78 -5.11
C PRO A 1215 29.17 -8.68 -5.93
N ALA A 1216 29.37 -8.40 -7.22
CA ALA A 1216 30.10 -9.23 -8.16
C ALA A 1216 31.62 -9.28 -7.89
N GLU A 1217 32.17 -8.24 -7.26
CA GLU A 1217 33.61 -8.03 -7.07
C GLU A 1217 34.20 -8.63 -5.79
N ARG A 1218 33.40 -8.90 -4.74
CA ARG A 1218 33.90 -9.68 -3.57
C ARG A 1218 34.36 -11.03 -4.08
N PRO A 1219 35.43 -11.67 -3.59
CA PRO A 1219 35.87 -12.96 -4.12
C PRO A 1219 34.98 -14.14 -3.65
N LYS A 1220 34.94 -15.24 -4.44
CA LYS A 1220 34.32 -16.53 -4.04
C LYS A 1220 35.33 -17.28 -3.16
N GLY A 1221 34.90 -18.25 -2.35
CA GLY A 1221 35.83 -19.05 -1.54
C GLY A 1221 37.01 -19.64 -2.34
N LYS A 1222 36.80 -20.06 -3.60
CA LYS A 1222 37.86 -20.56 -4.50
C LYS A 1222 38.84 -19.49 -5.01
N GLU A 1223 38.47 -18.21 -4.98
CA GLU A 1223 39.31 -17.09 -5.43
C GLU A 1223 40.23 -16.57 -4.32
N VAL A 1224 39.97 -16.93 -3.05
CA VAL A 1224 40.76 -16.50 -1.87
C VAL A 1224 41.57 -17.64 -1.22
N CYS A 1225 41.26 -18.89 -1.55
CA CYS A 1225 42.02 -20.06 -1.11
C CYS A 1225 43.04 -20.43 -2.20
N PRO A 1226 44.36 -20.33 -1.96
CA PRO A 1226 45.37 -20.78 -2.92
C PRO A 1226 45.36 -22.30 -3.13
#